data_AF-A0A7Z0IKJ0-F1
#
_entry.id   AF-A0A7Z0IKJ0-F1
#
_cell.length_a   1.000
_cell.length_b   1.000
_cell.length_c   1.000
_cell.angle_alpha   90.00
_cell.angle_beta   90.00
_cell.angle_gamma   90.00
#
_symmetry.space_group_name_H-M   'P 1'
#
loop_
_entity.id
_entity.type
_entity.pdbx_description
1 polymer ?
#
loop_
_entity_poly.entity_id
_entity_poly.type
_entity_poly.pdbx_seq_one_letter_code
_entity_poly.pdbx_strand_id
1 'polypeptide(L)'
;MTHRRRWCAGIALALASALTITLAPQPASAEDPPVEQLVRIRVDSTDLLRELEQGGLDITHDVGQGPGATFEATVVTDPAGLERLRTEDGVEVLGTLDGPTREEARAQLKGNAEPLTGRQKDALKPAPSRANKPGRGRPPVVSPDGTLTVLRADTWTTGGQRMVSLEVRSEAGRDDRLSVTADTGQSLTMSAFVDQGTYLYHRQSQPVPLTGDAGSVTVRSGADGSEVTAPLDSWLSSGVTDFPDGFRWGFTDDGYVDSEQTDALIEKLAADNPDVAEVVELPNETVGYGAPGGALAAPASYPREGKTVKALRIGRVRDGSKTGVLLYAQEHAREWVTSLVALETAQRLLANDGTDPLTTSMIDDLDIFIVPQVNPDGVAYALYDDLYQRSNRNPAYCPGAGTNLGVDLNRNFRVGSVHEGFVGASARCPSSTYAGPEPLSESESKNTAWLVEQHPNIKFAMNTHSFGGYFMWSPGAYDAQRNPLPRPSLATEQYFFASSETILSRVREYRDTVVWPGRTGPISDVLYSAAGNSGDDLFYGGDAEDNTPHVYAWNFEVGLPRWDAASQRWVDTGAFWPEFADEGFGQAMEFANGWYGILEVAQAYANDTTDPTSKANVDGRGSYSGPVDVLWETSEPATIYYTTDGSRPTWDSPTVQQDGIRGGALPIRLTKDRTVLQWFAVDQKGNVEGNYDPDRGRGAPQREVIKIR
;
A
#
# COMPACT_ATOMS: atom_id res chain seq x y z
N MET A 1 53.05 8.47 -47.79
CA MET A 1 54.06 7.78 -48.61
C MET A 1 55.03 7.05 -47.69
N THR A 2 54.98 5.72 -47.74
CA THR A 2 56.05 4.73 -47.49
C THR A 2 57.24 5.08 -46.58
N HIS A 3 57.46 4.27 -45.52
CA HIS A 3 58.51 3.25 -45.54
C HIS A 3 58.36 2.18 -44.44
N ARG A 4 58.42 0.92 -44.87
CA ARG A 4 58.50 -0.33 -44.08
C ARG A 4 59.94 -0.64 -43.63
N ARG A 5 60.11 -1.32 -42.48
CA ARG A 5 61.18 -2.30 -42.18
C ARG A 5 60.60 -3.37 -41.23
N ARG A 6 60.25 -4.57 -41.73
CA ARG A 6 61.05 -5.82 -41.86
C ARG A 6 61.61 -6.37 -40.55
N TRP A 7 60.95 -7.43 -40.08
CA TRP A 7 61.40 -8.38 -39.06
C TRP A 7 62.21 -9.50 -39.73
N CYS A 8 63.30 -9.93 -39.10
CA CYS A 8 64.07 -11.11 -39.49
C CYS A 8 63.53 -12.37 -38.78
N ALA A 9 63.40 -13.45 -39.56
CA ALA A 9 63.10 -14.79 -39.09
C ALA A 9 64.39 -15.52 -38.68
N GLY A 10 64.33 -16.25 -37.56
CA GLY A 10 65.28 -17.29 -37.19
C GLY A 10 64.50 -18.58 -36.95
N ILE A 11 64.77 -19.61 -37.74
CA ILE A 11 64.19 -20.95 -37.64
C ILE A 11 65.06 -21.80 -36.72
N ALA A 12 64.45 -22.50 -35.76
CA ALA A 12 65.02 -23.70 -35.15
C ALA A 12 63.94 -24.78 -35.01
N LEU A 13 64.25 -25.95 -35.55
CA LEU A 13 63.45 -27.17 -35.61
C LEU A 13 63.36 -27.86 -34.24
N ALA A 14 62.19 -28.37 -33.84
CA ALA A 14 62.09 -29.42 -32.81
C ALA A 14 60.83 -30.29 -32.99
N LEU A 15 61.09 -31.55 -33.36
CA LEU A 15 60.42 -32.82 -32.99
C LEU A 15 58.91 -32.84 -32.68
N ALA A 16 58.18 -33.56 -33.52
CA ALA A 16 56.81 -33.99 -33.29
C ALA A 16 56.75 -35.15 -32.27
N SER A 17 56.10 -34.90 -31.13
CA SER A 17 55.66 -35.91 -30.18
C SER A 17 54.14 -35.91 -30.20
N ALA A 18 53.53 -37.03 -30.58
CA ALA A 18 52.08 -37.22 -30.49
C ALA A 18 51.68 -37.29 -29.01
N LEU A 19 51.08 -36.22 -28.49
CA LEU A 19 50.45 -36.19 -27.18
C LEU A 19 48.95 -36.42 -27.39
N THR A 20 48.45 -37.59 -27.01
CA THR A 20 47.02 -37.82 -26.79
C THR A 20 46.55 -36.86 -25.70
N ILE A 21 45.81 -35.82 -26.11
CA ILE A 21 45.05 -34.99 -25.18
C ILE A 21 43.89 -35.84 -24.68
N THR A 22 44.04 -36.43 -23.51
CA THR A 22 42.88 -36.80 -22.68
C THR A 22 42.16 -35.50 -22.36
N LEU A 23 40.95 -35.31 -22.90
CA LEU A 23 40.04 -34.29 -22.40
C LEU A 23 39.91 -34.50 -20.89
N ALA A 24 40.32 -33.50 -20.11
CA ALA A 24 39.87 -33.41 -18.74
C ALA A 24 38.34 -33.39 -18.77
N PRO A 25 37.64 -34.10 -17.85
CA PRO A 25 36.21 -33.97 -17.73
C PRO A 25 35.88 -32.48 -17.60
N GLN A 26 34.89 -32.01 -18.36
CA GLN A 26 34.31 -30.69 -18.13
C GLN A 26 34.04 -30.54 -16.63
N PRO A 27 34.33 -29.39 -16.00
CA PRO A 27 33.77 -29.13 -14.69
C PRO A 27 32.26 -29.32 -14.80
N ALA A 28 31.68 -29.94 -13.77
CA ALA A 28 30.24 -30.11 -13.63
C ALA A 28 29.51 -28.81 -14.01
N SER A 29 28.30 -28.96 -14.55
CA SER A 29 27.37 -27.84 -14.75
C SER A 29 27.53 -26.84 -13.61
N ALA A 30 27.67 -25.55 -13.95
CA ALA A 30 27.59 -24.50 -12.95
C ALA A 30 26.41 -24.85 -12.04
N GLU A 31 26.70 -25.13 -10.76
CA GLU A 31 25.66 -25.41 -9.78
C GLU A 31 24.64 -24.28 -9.89
N ASP A 32 23.36 -24.64 -9.93
CA ASP A 32 22.29 -23.64 -9.87
C ASP A 32 22.62 -22.65 -8.76
N PRO A 33 22.48 -21.34 -9.00
CA PRO A 33 22.75 -20.36 -7.95
C PRO A 33 21.97 -20.76 -6.69
N PRO A 34 22.53 -20.52 -5.49
CA PRO A 34 21.84 -20.84 -4.27
C PRO A 34 20.43 -20.27 -4.31
N VAL A 35 19.43 -21.13 -4.16
CA VAL A 35 18.02 -20.70 -4.17
C VAL A 35 17.85 -19.79 -2.96
N GLU A 36 17.50 -18.53 -3.22
CA GLU A 36 17.07 -17.63 -2.16
C GLU A 36 15.92 -18.26 -1.38
N GLN A 37 15.86 -17.97 -0.09
CA GLN A 37 14.84 -18.53 0.80
C GLN A 37 14.27 -17.44 1.70
N LEU A 38 13.02 -17.62 2.09
CA LEU A 38 12.40 -16.79 3.12
C LEU A 38 12.90 -17.24 4.48
N VAL A 39 13.40 -16.31 5.26
CA VAL A 39 13.88 -16.54 6.63
C VAL A 39 13.14 -15.60 7.56
N ARG A 40 12.48 -16.15 8.58
CA ARG A 40 11.89 -15.34 9.63
C ARG A 40 12.97 -15.02 10.66
N ILE A 41 13.15 -13.73 10.94
CA ILE A 41 14.11 -13.22 11.92
C ILE A 41 13.40 -12.39 12.98
N ARG A 42 14.03 -12.26 14.14
CA ARG A 42 13.71 -11.28 15.17
C ARG A 42 14.90 -10.37 15.37
N VAL A 43 14.66 -9.06 15.49
CA VAL A 43 15.70 -8.05 15.69
C VAL A 43 15.34 -7.10 16.81
N ASP A 44 16.34 -6.50 17.44
CA ASP A 44 16.14 -5.60 18.58
C ASP A 44 15.64 -4.20 18.19
N SER A 45 15.76 -3.79 16.92
CA SER A 45 15.30 -2.47 16.43
C SER A 45 15.04 -2.44 14.92
N THR A 46 14.23 -1.47 14.44
CA THR A 46 14.10 -1.21 12.99
C THR A 46 15.34 -0.55 12.37
N ASP A 47 16.26 -0.02 13.19
CA ASP A 47 17.58 0.44 12.71
C ASP A 47 18.44 -0.74 12.25
N LEU A 48 18.39 -1.86 12.97
CA LEU A 48 19.07 -3.08 12.56
C LEU A 48 18.45 -3.66 11.27
N LEU A 49 17.12 -3.58 11.09
CA LEU A 49 16.48 -3.93 9.81
C LEU A 49 17.07 -3.08 8.67
N ARG A 50 17.23 -1.78 8.87
CA ARG A 50 17.86 -0.90 7.88
C ARG A 50 19.32 -1.28 7.61
N GLU A 51 20.11 -1.62 8.63
CA GLU A 51 21.50 -2.06 8.44
C GLU A 51 21.57 -3.34 7.61
N LEU A 52 20.67 -4.30 7.87
CA LEU A 52 20.50 -5.51 7.08
C LEU A 52 20.13 -5.19 5.64
N GLU A 53 19.17 -4.28 5.42
CA GLU A 53 18.72 -3.82 4.10
C GLU A 53 19.81 -3.08 3.31
N GLN A 54 20.55 -2.19 3.97
CA GLN A 54 21.74 -1.52 3.42
C GLN A 54 22.88 -2.51 3.12
N GLY A 55 22.95 -3.59 3.89
CA GLY A 55 23.81 -4.75 3.66
C GLY A 55 23.34 -5.62 2.49
N GLY A 56 22.20 -5.30 1.88
CA GLY A 56 21.66 -5.93 0.69
C GLY A 56 20.66 -7.06 0.95
N LEU A 57 20.14 -7.20 2.17
CA LEU A 57 19.05 -8.13 2.47
C LEU A 57 17.70 -7.54 2.09
N ASP A 58 16.82 -8.36 1.52
CA ASP A 58 15.46 -7.95 1.20
C ASP A 58 14.54 -8.22 2.38
N ILE A 59 14.02 -7.16 2.98
CA ILE A 59 13.04 -7.26 4.06
C ILE A 59 11.66 -7.21 3.41
N THR A 60 10.88 -8.27 3.59
CA THR A 60 9.52 -8.32 3.05
C THR A 60 8.62 -7.34 3.81
N HIS A 61 7.43 -7.04 3.29
CA HIS A 61 6.48 -6.16 3.97
C HIS A 61 5.81 -6.82 5.20
N ASP A 62 6.11 -8.10 5.50
CA ASP A 62 5.75 -8.74 6.78
C ASP A 62 6.74 -8.34 7.88
N VAL A 63 6.66 -7.08 8.30
CA VAL A 63 7.36 -6.55 9.46
C VAL A 63 6.36 -6.31 10.58
N GLY A 64 6.46 -7.14 11.61
CA GLY A 64 5.64 -7.08 12.80
C GLY A 64 6.44 -6.68 14.03
N GLN A 65 5.74 -6.27 15.08
CA GLN A 65 6.37 -6.12 16.37
C GLN A 65 6.50 -7.50 17.05
N GLY A 66 7.71 -7.85 17.45
CA GLY A 66 8.03 -9.02 18.25
C GLY A 66 7.89 -8.80 19.77
N PRO A 67 8.05 -9.86 20.58
CA PRO A 67 8.02 -9.75 22.05
C PRO A 67 9.10 -8.79 22.59
N GLY A 68 8.78 -8.03 23.64
CA GLY A 68 9.79 -7.27 24.39
C GLY A 68 10.44 -6.10 23.65
N ALA A 69 9.69 -5.39 22.79
CA ALA A 69 10.17 -4.29 21.94
C ALA A 69 11.15 -4.71 20.83
N THR A 70 11.16 -5.99 20.46
CA THR A 70 11.81 -6.50 19.24
C THR A 70 10.89 -6.37 18.03
N PHE A 71 11.41 -6.61 16.84
CA PHE A 71 10.67 -6.67 15.57
C PHE A 71 10.88 -8.03 14.94
N GLU A 72 9.82 -8.63 14.41
CA GLU A 72 9.94 -9.82 13.58
C GLU A 72 9.77 -9.40 12.13
N ALA A 73 10.65 -9.89 11.27
CA ALA A 73 10.60 -9.65 9.85
C ALA A 73 10.81 -10.96 9.10
N THR A 74 10.20 -11.07 7.92
CA THR A 74 10.62 -12.07 6.95
C THR A 74 11.64 -11.43 6.02
N VAL A 75 12.76 -12.12 5.78
CA VAL A 75 13.80 -11.66 4.87
C VAL A 75 14.05 -12.68 3.77
N VAL A 76 14.32 -12.20 2.56
CA VAL A 76 14.80 -13.06 1.46
C VAL A 76 16.32 -13.09 1.53
N THR A 77 16.89 -14.29 1.56
CA THR A 77 18.34 -14.44 1.63
C THR A 77 18.83 -15.76 1.04
N ASP A 78 20.06 -15.76 0.53
CA ASP A 78 20.77 -16.98 0.12
C ASP A 78 21.35 -17.72 1.36
N PRO A 79 21.84 -18.97 1.23
CA PRO A 79 22.45 -19.69 2.34
C PRO A 79 23.62 -18.95 2.98
N ALA A 80 24.39 -18.17 2.21
CA ALA A 80 25.48 -17.38 2.75
C ALA A 80 24.97 -16.21 3.63
N GLY A 81 23.89 -15.55 3.23
CA GLY A 81 23.24 -14.49 4.00
C GLY A 81 22.49 -15.02 5.22
N LEU A 82 21.92 -16.21 5.15
CA LEU A 82 21.42 -16.92 6.33
C LEU A 82 22.53 -17.17 7.35
N GLU A 83 23.73 -17.58 6.92
CA GLU A 83 24.88 -17.71 7.82
C GLU A 83 25.32 -16.35 8.40
N ARG A 84 25.26 -15.26 7.61
CA ARG A 84 25.54 -13.91 8.13
C ARG A 84 24.54 -13.51 9.23
N LEU A 85 23.24 -13.70 8.97
CA LEU A 85 22.17 -13.41 9.95
C LEU A 85 22.34 -14.19 11.26
N ARG A 86 22.83 -15.44 11.20
CA ARG A 86 23.12 -16.25 12.39
C ARG A 86 24.27 -15.71 13.24
N THR A 87 25.12 -14.86 12.68
CA THR A 87 26.29 -14.28 13.34
C THR A 87 26.13 -12.79 13.67
N GLU A 88 25.04 -12.16 13.22
CA GLU A 88 24.79 -10.74 13.43
C GLU A 88 24.29 -10.48 14.86
N ASP A 89 24.93 -9.55 15.56
CA ASP A 89 24.54 -9.20 16.92
C ASP A 89 23.16 -8.53 16.91
N GLY A 90 22.25 -8.99 17.78
CA GLY A 90 20.87 -8.48 17.84
C GLY A 90 19.91 -9.08 16.81
N VAL A 91 20.33 -10.11 16.07
CA VAL A 91 19.46 -10.91 15.17
C VAL A 91 19.28 -12.33 15.73
N GLU A 92 18.02 -12.77 15.84
CA GLU A 92 17.65 -14.15 16.14
C GLU A 92 16.93 -14.75 14.92
N VAL A 93 17.49 -15.81 14.33
CA VAL A 93 16.83 -16.55 13.25
C VAL A 93 15.77 -17.49 13.82
N LEU A 94 14.50 -17.25 13.49
CA LEU A 94 13.35 -18.00 13.98
C LEU A 94 13.05 -19.24 13.14
N GLY A 95 13.39 -19.21 11.85
CA GLY A 95 13.24 -20.36 10.95
C GLY A 95 13.32 -19.98 9.47
N THR A 96 13.46 -20.99 8.62
CA THR A 96 13.30 -20.87 7.16
C THR A 96 11.86 -21.24 6.81
N LEU A 97 11.24 -20.50 5.89
CA LEU A 97 9.96 -20.87 5.28
C LEU A 97 10.25 -21.57 3.95
N ASP A 98 9.69 -22.76 3.77
CA ASP A 98 9.81 -23.49 2.52
C ASP A 98 8.92 -22.83 1.45
N GLY A 99 9.53 -22.37 0.36
CA GLY A 99 8.83 -21.94 -0.85
C GLY A 99 8.75 -23.07 -1.88
N PRO A 100 7.84 -22.99 -2.86
CA PRO A 100 7.79 -23.97 -3.95
C PRO A 100 9.06 -23.89 -4.82
N THR A 101 9.41 -25.02 -5.41
CA THR A 101 10.45 -25.11 -6.44
C THR A 101 10.06 -24.33 -7.70
N ARG A 102 11.04 -24.00 -8.54
CA ARG A 102 10.79 -23.36 -9.85
C ARG A 102 9.85 -24.18 -10.74
N GLU A 103 9.92 -25.51 -10.67
CA GLU A 103 9.04 -26.40 -11.43
C GLU A 103 7.59 -26.29 -10.95
N GLU A 104 7.38 -26.31 -9.63
CA GLU A 104 6.05 -26.13 -9.01
C GLU A 104 5.48 -24.73 -9.29
N ALA A 105 6.30 -23.69 -9.28
CA ALA A 105 5.87 -22.34 -9.63
C ALA A 105 5.48 -22.22 -11.12
N ARG A 106 6.25 -22.82 -12.03
CA ARG A 106 5.92 -22.85 -13.48
C ARG A 106 4.66 -23.64 -13.80
N ALA A 107 4.33 -24.65 -12.99
CA ALA A 107 3.07 -25.39 -13.13
C ALA A 107 1.84 -24.51 -12.83
N GLN A 108 2.02 -23.37 -12.15
CA GLN A 108 0.95 -22.42 -11.86
C GLN A 108 0.77 -21.35 -12.96
N LEU A 109 1.61 -21.33 -14.00
CA LEU A 109 1.45 -20.44 -15.15
C LEU A 109 0.24 -20.85 -16.01
N LYS A 110 -0.45 -19.87 -16.57
CA LYS A 110 -1.59 -20.03 -17.46
C LYS A 110 -1.23 -20.90 -18.66
N GLY A 111 -2.03 -21.93 -18.88
CA GLY A 111 -1.80 -22.97 -19.89
C GLY A 111 -1.00 -24.17 -19.39
N ASN A 112 -0.30 -24.04 -18.26
CA ASN A 112 0.30 -25.17 -17.52
C ASN A 112 -0.56 -25.55 -16.30
N ALA A 113 -1.25 -24.59 -15.70
CA ALA A 113 -2.17 -24.81 -14.59
C ALA A 113 -3.51 -25.39 -15.08
N GLU A 114 -4.05 -26.34 -14.32
CA GLU A 114 -5.40 -26.83 -14.54
C GLU A 114 -6.41 -25.76 -14.11
N PRO A 115 -7.37 -25.37 -14.97
CA PRO A 115 -8.40 -24.41 -14.59
C PRO A 115 -9.20 -24.87 -13.38
N LEU A 116 -9.61 -23.92 -12.54
CA LEU A 116 -10.47 -24.22 -11.40
C LEU A 116 -11.77 -24.86 -11.88
N THR A 117 -12.10 -26.04 -11.32
CA THR A 117 -13.37 -26.70 -11.60
C THR A 117 -14.55 -25.86 -11.10
N GLY A 118 -15.73 -26.07 -11.69
CA GLY A 118 -16.95 -25.38 -11.24
C GLY A 118 -17.22 -25.55 -9.74
N ARG A 119 -16.88 -26.71 -9.15
CA ARG A 119 -16.99 -26.95 -7.70
C ARG A 119 -16.00 -26.14 -6.88
N GLN A 120 -14.75 -26.00 -7.33
CA GLN A 120 -13.75 -25.17 -6.65
C GLN A 120 -14.18 -23.70 -6.68
N LYS A 121 -14.62 -23.20 -7.84
CA LYS A 121 -15.19 -21.86 -7.95
C LYS A 121 -16.41 -21.66 -7.06
N ASP A 122 -17.33 -22.64 -7.03
CA ASP A 122 -18.53 -22.59 -6.19
C ASP A 122 -18.19 -22.51 -4.70
N ALA A 123 -17.15 -23.21 -4.24
CA ALA A 123 -16.68 -23.17 -2.86
C ALA A 123 -16.02 -21.82 -2.51
N LEU A 124 -15.52 -21.10 -3.52
CA LEU A 124 -14.90 -19.79 -3.41
C LEU A 124 -15.90 -18.66 -3.76
N LYS A 125 -17.20 -18.94 -3.89
CA LYS A 125 -18.21 -17.91 -4.11
C LYS A 125 -18.31 -16.98 -2.89
N PRO A 126 -18.53 -15.67 -3.10
CA PRO A 126 -18.80 -14.75 -2.01
C PRO A 126 -19.94 -15.27 -1.14
N ALA A 127 -19.74 -15.30 0.18
CA ALA A 127 -20.87 -15.45 1.09
C ALA A 127 -21.57 -14.09 1.20
N PRO A 128 -22.92 -14.01 1.06
CA PRO A 128 -23.62 -12.74 1.16
C PRO A 128 -23.34 -12.08 2.51
N SER A 129 -22.80 -10.86 2.48
CA SER A 129 -22.43 -10.09 3.66
C SER A 129 -23.63 -9.23 4.07
N ARG A 130 -24.05 -9.31 5.33
CA ARG A 130 -25.15 -8.47 5.82
C ARG A 130 -24.62 -7.08 6.18
N ALA A 131 -24.98 -6.11 5.35
CA ALA A 131 -24.78 -4.68 5.57
C ALA A 131 -25.24 -4.22 6.98
N ASN A 132 -24.39 -3.42 7.64
CA ASN A 132 -24.77 -2.57 8.77
C ASN A 132 -24.58 -1.09 8.40
N LYS A 133 -25.10 -0.19 9.24
CA LYS A 133 -24.96 1.25 9.05
C LYS A 133 -23.51 1.68 9.29
N PRO A 134 -22.99 2.67 8.55
CA PRO A 134 -21.63 3.17 8.74
C PRO A 134 -21.46 3.74 10.15
N GLY A 135 -20.46 3.25 10.87
CA GLY A 135 -19.86 3.96 11.99
C GLY A 135 -18.93 5.04 11.46
N ARG A 136 -19.06 6.28 11.93
CA ARG A 136 -18.00 7.27 11.76
C ARG A 136 -16.90 6.91 12.77
N GLY A 137 -15.65 6.87 12.34
CA GLY A 137 -14.52 6.76 13.26
C GLY A 137 -14.65 7.83 14.34
N ARG A 138 -14.65 7.43 15.62
CA ARG A 138 -14.75 8.38 16.72
C ARG A 138 -13.44 9.13 16.88
N PRO A 139 -13.49 10.39 17.35
CA PRO A 139 -12.28 11.08 17.76
C PRO A 139 -11.57 10.32 18.89
N PRO A 140 -10.24 10.42 19.00
CA PRO A 140 -9.49 9.82 20.09
C PRO A 140 -10.04 10.21 21.47
N VAL A 141 -9.96 9.27 22.43
CA VAL A 141 -10.42 9.49 23.81
C VAL A 141 -9.22 9.75 24.70
N VAL A 142 -9.15 10.94 25.30
CA VAL A 142 -8.04 11.38 26.14
C VAL A 142 -8.40 11.24 27.62
N SER A 143 -7.46 10.81 28.45
CA SER A 143 -7.62 10.78 29.91
C SER A 143 -7.82 12.19 30.50
N PRO A 144 -8.47 12.33 31.68
CA PRO A 144 -8.72 13.64 32.28
C PRO A 144 -7.47 14.49 32.55
N ASP A 145 -6.32 13.85 32.74
CA ASP A 145 -5.01 14.47 32.98
C ASP A 145 -4.17 14.63 31.69
N GLY A 146 -4.65 14.10 30.56
CA GLY A 146 -3.98 14.22 29.26
C GLY A 146 -2.81 13.27 29.04
N THR A 147 -2.55 12.31 29.95
CA THR A 147 -1.37 11.42 29.86
C THR A 147 -1.60 10.18 29.00
N LEU A 148 -2.87 9.77 28.81
CA LEU A 148 -3.26 8.66 27.95
C LEU A 148 -4.23 9.11 26.87
N THR A 149 -4.03 8.64 25.64
CA THR A 149 -4.94 8.85 24.52
C THR A 149 -5.24 7.51 23.85
N VAL A 150 -6.49 7.04 23.91
CA VAL A 150 -6.95 5.92 23.08
C VAL A 150 -7.16 6.46 21.67
N LEU A 151 -6.23 6.16 20.78
CA LEU A 151 -6.24 6.59 19.38
C LEU A 151 -7.30 5.82 18.59
N ARG A 152 -7.37 4.50 18.80
CA ARG A 152 -8.33 3.61 18.16
C ARG A 152 -8.75 2.49 19.09
N ALA A 153 -10.02 2.09 19.02
CA ALA A 153 -10.57 0.96 19.74
C ALA A 153 -11.65 0.24 18.91
N ASP A 154 -11.19 -0.59 17.97
CA ASP A 154 -12.00 -1.12 16.88
C ASP A 154 -12.40 -2.57 17.11
N THR A 155 -13.62 -2.93 16.69
CA THR A 155 -14.15 -4.29 16.73
C THR A 155 -14.83 -4.68 15.44
N TRP A 156 -14.73 -5.95 15.06
CA TRP A 156 -15.43 -6.54 13.93
C TRP A 156 -15.66 -8.01 14.19
N THR A 157 -16.39 -8.68 13.30
CA THR A 157 -16.56 -10.14 13.34
C THR A 157 -15.97 -10.75 12.09
N THR A 158 -15.18 -11.81 12.23
CA THR A 158 -14.70 -12.62 11.11
C THR A 158 -14.77 -14.09 11.49
N GLY A 159 -15.26 -14.96 10.59
CA GLY A 159 -15.38 -16.40 10.87
C GLY A 159 -16.23 -16.71 12.11
N GLY A 160 -17.22 -15.85 12.42
CA GLY A 160 -18.07 -15.95 13.60
C GLY A 160 -17.43 -15.50 14.93
N GLN A 161 -16.16 -15.10 14.93
CA GLN A 161 -15.45 -14.60 16.11
C GLN A 161 -15.40 -13.07 16.10
N ARG A 162 -15.80 -12.43 17.21
CA ARG A 162 -15.63 -10.99 17.39
C ARG A 162 -14.18 -10.68 17.78
N MET A 163 -13.56 -9.74 17.09
CA MET A 163 -12.19 -9.30 17.29
C MET A 163 -12.13 -7.90 17.88
N VAL A 164 -11.02 -7.57 18.54
CA VAL A 164 -10.65 -6.21 18.93
C VAL A 164 -9.25 -5.85 18.44
N SER A 165 -9.08 -4.60 18.03
CA SER A 165 -7.80 -3.95 17.76
C SER A 165 -7.73 -2.62 18.50
N LEU A 166 -6.67 -2.40 19.28
CA LEU A 166 -6.47 -1.19 20.07
C LEU A 166 -5.17 -0.48 19.70
N GLU A 167 -5.20 0.85 19.70
CA GLU A 167 -4.03 1.73 19.61
C GLU A 167 -4.13 2.82 20.70
N VAL A 168 -3.09 2.97 21.52
CA VAL A 168 -3.09 3.89 22.67
C VAL A 168 -1.75 4.62 22.77
N ARG A 169 -1.77 5.95 22.83
CA ARG A 169 -0.60 6.78 23.10
C ARG A 169 -0.49 7.06 24.60
N SER A 170 0.73 6.93 25.14
CA SER A 170 1.07 7.31 26.51
C SER A 170 2.18 8.36 26.51
N GLU A 171 1.99 9.43 27.28
CA GLU A 171 3.00 10.48 27.49
C GLU A 171 4.20 9.99 28.30
N ALA A 172 4.07 8.84 29.01
CA ALA A 172 5.20 8.16 29.62
C ALA A 172 6.08 7.39 28.61
N GLY A 173 5.67 7.36 27.34
CA GLY A 173 6.43 6.80 26.22
C GLY A 173 6.45 5.27 26.18
N ARG A 174 7.39 4.71 25.41
CA ARG A 174 7.49 3.27 25.11
C ARG A 174 7.63 2.36 26.34
N ASP A 175 8.17 2.89 27.44
CA ASP A 175 8.47 2.09 28.63
C ASP A 175 7.24 1.92 29.55
N ASP A 176 6.15 2.65 29.28
CA ASP A 176 4.91 2.51 30.03
C ASP A 176 4.32 1.10 29.88
N ARG A 177 3.82 0.58 31.00
CA ARG A 177 3.17 -0.73 31.10
C ARG A 177 1.67 -0.52 31.14
N LEU A 178 1.07 -0.48 29.95
CA LEU A 178 -0.37 -0.35 29.82
C LEU A 178 -1.07 -1.66 30.16
N SER A 179 -1.97 -1.62 31.14
CA SER A 179 -2.93 -2.70 31.37
C SER A 179 -4.27 -2.33 30.76
N VAL A 180 -4.81 -3.21 29.92
CA VAL A 180 -6.10 -2.99 29.26
C VAL A 180 -7.09 -4.06 29.68
N THR A 181 -8.30 -3.64 30.05
CA THR A 181 -9.38 -4.54 30.46
C THR A 181 -10.67 -4.15 29.76
N ALA A 182 -11.29 -5.09 29.05
CA ALA A 182 -12.64 -4.92 28.52
C ALA A 182 -13.65 -4.87 29.68
N ASP A 183 -14.79 -4.22 29.49
CA ASP A 183 -15.88 -4.16 30.49
C ASP A 183 -16.46 -5.54 30.88
N THR A 184 -16.19 -6.59 30.09
CA THR A 184 -16.45 -7.99 30.41
C THR A 184 -15.45 -8.62 31.40
N GLY A 185 -14.39 -7.89 31.74
CA GLY A 185 -13.30 -8.35 32.61
C GLY A 185 -12.14 -9.04 31.88
N GLN A 186 -12.21 -9.16 30.55
CA GLN A 186 -11.13 -9.74 29.75
C GLN A 186 -9.91 -8.80 29.73
N SER A 187 -8.74 -9.29 30.14
CA SER A 187 -7.48 -8.56 29.99
C SER A 187 -6.96 -8.65 28.55
N LEU A 188 -6.49 -7.52 28.01
CA LEU A 188 -5.93 -7.40 26.68
C LEU A 188 -4.48 -6.92 26.78
N THR A 189 -3.59 -7.52 26.00
CA THR A 189 -2.17 -7.18 25.97
C THR A 189 -1.86 -6.24 24.82
N MET A 190 -0.98 -5.26 25.05
CA MET A 190 -0.48 -4.34 24.04
C MET A 190 1.04 -4.17 24.20
N SER A 191 1.71 -3.76 23.13
CA SER A 191 3.14 -3.52 23.08
C SER A 191 3.43 -2.16 22.44
N ALA A 192 4.51 -1.50 22.87
CA ALA A 192 4.89 -0.19 22.34
C ALA A 192 5.40 -0.29 20.91
N PHE A 193 4.66 0.24 19.94
CA PHE A 193 5.13 0.38 18.58
C PHE A 193 6.18 1.50 18.50
N VAL A 194 7.39 1.09 18.11
CA VAL A 194 8.56 1.95 17.98
C VAL A 194 9.06 1.83 16.56
N ASP A 195 9.54 2.92 15.99
CA ASP A 195 10.12 2.92 14.65
C ASP A 195 11.24 3.97 14.58
N GLN A 196 12.41 3.61 14.03
CA GLN A 196 13.64 4.42 14.08
C GLN A 196 13.94 4.93 15.49
N GLY A 197 13.84 4.02 16.48
CA GLY A 197 14.00 4.33 17.91
C GLY A 197 12.92 5.25 18.51
N THR A 198 11.98 5.75 17.70
CA THR A 198 10.94 6.71 18.08
C THR A 198 9.68 5.98 18.50
N TYR A 199 9.20 6.27 19.71
CA TYR A 199 7.91 5.77 20.18
C TYR A 199 6.76 6.42 19.40
N LEU A 200 5.85 5.61 18.86
CA LEU A 200 4.66 6.10 18.17
C LEU A 200 3.43 6.00 19.07
N TYR A 201 3.11 4.77 19.48
CA TYR A 201 1.98 4.44 20.34
C TYR A 201 2.08 2.97 20.78
N HIS A 202 1.28 2.51 21.73
CA HIS A 202 1.10 1.09 22.01
C HIS A 202 0.01 0.50 21.11
N ARG A 203 0.23 -0.70 20.57
CA ARG A 203 -0.74 -1.42 19.74
C ARG A 203 -0.79 -2.90 20.08
N GLN A 204 -1.81 -3.59 19.58
CA GLN A 204 -1.82 -5.05 19.54
C GLN A 204 -1.09 -5.53 18.27
N SER A 205 -0.19 -6.51 18.39
CA SER A 205 0.54 -7.05 17.23
C SER A 205 -0.37 -7.78 16.25
N GLN A 206 -1.44 -8.39 16.78
CA GLN A 206 -2.54 -8.99 16.04
C GLN A 206 -3.85 -8.69 16.77
N PRO A 207 -4.98 -8.65 16.06
CA PRO A 207 -6.28 -8.52 16.70
C PRO A 207 -6.56 -9.68 17.65
N VAL A 208 -7.19 -9.37 18.78
CA VAL A 208 -7.46 -10.34 19.84
C VAL A 208 -8.92 -10.76 19.82
N PRO A 209 -9.26 -12.06 19.97
CA PRO A 209 -10.63 -12.50 20.15
C PRO A 209 -11.27 -11.87 21.40
N LEU A 210 -12.40 -11.19 21.24
CA LEU A 210 -13.21 -10.71 22.35
C LEU A 210 -14.14 -11.80 22.88
N THR A 211 -14.21 -11.91 24.20
CA THR A 211 -15.19 -12.75 24.88
C THR A 211 -16.41 -11.92 25.29
N GLY A 212 -17.60 -12.36 24.85
CA GLY A 212 -18.87 -11.70 25.15
C GLY A 212 -19.08 -10.38 24.42
N ASP A 213 -20.04 -9.59 24.91
CA ASP A 213 -20.55 -8.39 24.23
C ASP A 213 -19.91 -7.11 24.77
N ALA A 214 -18.58 -7.08 24.88
CA ALA A 214 -17.87 -5.93 25.41
C ALA A 214 -18.21 -4.64 24.65
N GLY A 215 -18.54 -3.55 25.35
CA GLY A 215 -18.90 -2.27 24.75
C GLY A 215 -17.82 -1.20 24.91
N SER A 216 -16.85 -1.44 25.80
CA SER A 216 -15.79 -0.50 26.12
C SER A 216 -14.55 -1.21 26.66
N VAL A 217 -13.43 -0.49 26.64
CA VAL A 217 -12.15 -0.89 27.24
C VAL A 217 -11.66 0.21 28.18
N THR A 218 -11.08 -0.19 29.30
CA THR A 218 -10.36 0.69 30.20
C THR A 218 -8.87 0.42 30.09
N VAL A 219 -8.11 1.48 29.83
CA VAL A 219 -6.64 1.46 29.77
C VAL A 219 -6.12 2.17 31.01
N ARG A 220 -5.12 1.56 31.64
CA ARG A 220 -4.42 2.11 32.79
C ARG A 220 -2.92 2.15 32.53
N SER A 221 -2.31 3.30 32.81
CA SER A 221 -0.86 3.51 32.80
C SER A 221 -0.21 2.91 34.05
N GLY A 222 0.93 2.24 33.85
CA GLY A 222 1.75 1.73 34.94
C GLY A 222 2.69 2.79 35.51
N ALA A 223 2.97 3.86 34.76
CA ALA A 223 3.92 4.89 35.13
C ALA A 223 3.38 5.89 36.16
N ASP A 224 2.13 6.33 35.99
CA ASP A 224 1.47 7.36 36.81
C ASP A 224 0.12 6.91 37.39
N GLY A 225 -0.41 5.77 36.95
CA GLY A 225 -1.70 5.25 37.39
C GLY A 225 -2.90 5.89 36.71
N SER A 226 -2.69 6.73 35.69
CA SER A 226 -3.77 7.36 34.92
C SER A 226 -4.63 6.32 34.23
N GLU A 227 -5.92 6.62 34.09
CA GLU A 227 -6.92 5.72 33.52
C GLU A 227 -7.78 6.45 32.47
N VAL A 228 -8.09 5.76 31.38
CA VAL A 228 -9.03 6.21 30.35
C VAL A 228 -9.93 5.06 29.91
N THR A 229 -11.23 5.33 29.81
CA THR A 229 -12.20 4.37 29.27
C THR A 229 -12.67 4.86 27.91
N ALA A 230 -12.51 4.01 26.90
CA ALA A 230 -12.95 4.28 25.54
C ALA A 230 -14.02 3.28 25.11
N PRO A 231 -15.07 3.72 24.37
CA PRO A 231 -16.02 2.79 23.78
C PRO A 231 -15.36 2.00 22.65
N LEU A 232 -15.90 0.82 22.36
CA LEU A 232 -15.50 0.01 21.21
C LEU A 232 -16.34 0.39 19.98
N ASP A 233 -15.65 0.72 18.89
CA ASP A 233 -16.24 1.09 17.62
C ASP A 233 -16.31 -0.12 16.67
N SER A 234 -17.17 -0.04 15.65
CA SER A 234 -17.36 -1.12 14.69
C SER A 234 -16.60 -0.82 13.40
N TRP A 235 -15.51 -1.56 13.16
CA TRP A 235 -14.68 -1.46 11.97
C TRP A 235 -15.33 -2.16 10.78
N LEU A 236 -15.32 -1.50 9.61
CA LEU A 236 -15.97 -1.99 8.38
C LEU A 236 -17.43 -2.39 8.65
N SER A 237 -18.12 -1.51 9.37
CA SER A 237 -19.55 -1.63 9.65
C SER A 237 -20.40 -1.06 8.53
N SER A 238 -19.79 -0.31 7.61
CA SER A 238 -20.40 0.19 6.39
C SER A 238 -20.80 -0.99 5.48
N GLY A 239 -22.09 -1.17 5.29
CA GLY A 239 -22.58 -2.06 4.25
C GLY A 239 -22.29 -1.48 2.88
N VAL A 240 -21.56 -2.23 2.07
CA VAL A 240 -21.55 -2.09 0.61
C VAL A 240 -22.70 -2.91 0.03
N THR A 241 -23.18 -2.52 -1.15
CA THR A 241 -24.27 -3.26 -1.80
C THR A 241 -23.67 -4.46 -2.50
N ASP A 242 -24.01 -5.67 -2.05
CA ASP A 242 -23.56 -6.92 -2.67
C ASP A 242 -23.68 -6.85 -4.20
N PHE A 243 -22.72 -7.44 -4.92
CA PHE A 243 -22.83 -7.60 -6.37
C PHE A 243 -24.12 -8.36 -6.72
N PRO A 244 -24.89 -7.91 -7.72
CA PRO A 244 -26.18 -8.50 -8.03
C PRO A 244 -26.07 -9.93 -8.53
N ASP A 245 -27.17 -10.69 -8.42
CA ASP A 245 -27.31 -11.99 -9.05
C ASP A 245 -27.01 -11.89 -10.55
N GLY A 246 -26.03 -12.68 -11.02
CA GLY A 246 -25.60 -12.68 -12.42
C GLY A 246 -24.43 -11.75 -12.74
N PHE A 247 -23.90 -11.00 -11.76
CA PHE A 247 -22.62 -10.31 -11.90
C PHE A 247 -21.53 -11.31 -12.33
N ARG A 248 -20.77 -10.95 -13.36
CA ARG A 248 -19.76 -11.83 -13.99
C ARG A 248 -18.39 -11.55 -13.39
N TRP A 249 -17.71 -12.61 -12.96
CA TRP A 249 -16.41 -12.57 -12.30
C TRP A 249 -15.70 -13.93 -12.43
N GLY A 250 -14.47 -14.03 -11.93
CA GLY A 250 -13.66 -15.24 -11.88
C GLY A 250 -13.09 -15.59 -13.24
N PHE A 251 -12.56 -14.58 -13.94
CA PHE A 251 -12.00 -14.68 -15.28
C PHE A 251 -10.52 -15.08 -15.29
N THR A 252 -9.83 -14.89 -14.17
CA THR A 252 -8.42 -15.27 -13.99
C THR A 252 -8.29 -16.62 -13.26
N ASP A 253 -9.05 -17.64 -13.67
CA ASP A 253 -9.18 -18.94 -12.97
C ASP A 253 -8.26 -20.04 -13.48
N ASP A 254 -7.34 -19.70 -14.38
CA ASP A 254 -6.53 -20.65 -15.15
C ASP A 254 -5.02 -20.51 -14.92
N GLY A 255 -4.61 -19.77 -13.88
CA GLY A 255 -3.23 -19.64 -13.42
C GLY A 255 -2.70 -18.20 -13.42
N TYR A 256 -1.47 -18.05 -12.94
CA TYR A 256 -0.69 -16.81 -13.08
C TYR A 256 -0.31 -16.54 -14.54
N VAL A 257 -0.03 -15.30 -14.89
CA VAL A 257 0.27 -14.92 -16.27
C VAL A 257 1.64 -14.27 -16.40
N ASP A 258 2.29 -14.52 -17.53
CA ASP A 258 3.44 -13.75 -17.94
C ASP A 258 3.04 -12.46 -18.68
N SER A 259 4.07 -11.72 -19.07
CA SER A 259 3.93 -10.43 -19.73
C SER A 259 3.34 -10.49 -21.14
N GLU A 260 3.56 -11.57 -21.89
CA GLU A 260 3.00 -11.72 -23.24
C GLU A 260 1.53 -12.12 -23.18
N GLN A 261 1.19 -13.00 -22.24
CA GLN A 261 -0.19 -13.39 -21.95
C GLN A 261 -1.02 -12.20 -21.47
N THR A 262 -0.42 -11.34 -20.64
CA THR A 262 -1.03 -10.10 -20.17
C THR A 262 -1.31 -9.13 -21.32
N ASP A 263 -0.28 -8.82 -22.12
CA ASP A 263 -0.40 -7.93 -23.28
C ASP A 263 -1.48 -8.43 -24.26
N ALA A 264 -1.47 -9.72 -24.58
CA ALA A 264 -2.46 -10.32 -25.48
C ALA A 264 -3.89 -10.21 -24.93
N LEU A 265 -4.07 -10.33 -23.61
CA LEU A 265 -5.39 -10.19 -22.98
C LEU A 265 -5.88 -8.74 -23.05
N ILE A 266 -5.07 -7.75 -22.69
CA ILE A 266 -5.50 -6.34 -22.72
C ILE A 266 -5.78 -5.86 -24.15
N GLU A 267 -4.98 -6.28 -25.13
CA GLU A 267 -5.21 -5.97 -26.54
C GLU A 267 -6.54 -6.57 -27.03
N LYS A 268 -6.80 -7.83 -26.65
CA LYS A 268 -8.08 -8.48 -26.95
C LYS A 268 -9.24 -7.76 -26.29
N LEU A 269 -9.13 -7.36 -25.02
CA LEU A 269 -10.18 -6.65 -24.30
C LEU A 269 -10.52 -5.31 -24.96
N ALA A 270 -9.51 -4.54 -25.36
CA ALA A 270 -9.70 -3.29 -26.11
C ALA A 270 -10.34 -3.53 -27.48
N ALA A 271 -9.87 -4.55 -28.22
CA ALA A 271 -10.40 -4.88 -29.54
C ALA A 271 -11.86 -5.36 -29.51
N ASP A 272 -12.24 -6.08 -28.46
CA ASP A 272 -13.61 -6.58 -28.27
C ASP A 272 -14.59 -5.49 -27.79
N ASN A 273 -14.08 -4.39 -27.19
CA ASN A 273 -14.88 -3.32 -26.59
C ASN A 273 -14.42 -1.91 -27.04
N PRO A 274 -14.32 -1.62 -28.35
CA PRO A 274 -13.67 -0.40 -28.86
C PRO A 274 -14.43 0.89 -28.53
N ASP A 275 -15.71 0.81 -28.18
CA ASP A 275 -16.52 1.95 -27.76
C ASP A 275 -16.14 2.45 -26.36
N VAL A 276 -15.69 1.55 -25.47
CA VAL A 276 -15.37 1.88 -24.07
C VAL A 276 -13.92 1.62 -23.68
N ALA A 277 -13.12 0.95 -24.51
CA ALA A 277 -11.74 0.61 -24.17
C ALA A 277 -10.73 0.88 -25.30
N GLU A 278 -9.50 1.22 -24.92
CA GLU A 278 -8.35 1.35 -25.81
C GLU A 278 -7.04 0.98 -25.11
N VAL A 279 -6.02 0.57 -25.89
CA VAL A 279 -4.66 0.37 -25.38
C VAL A 279 -3.91 1.70 -25.44
N VAL A 280 -3.24 2.07 -24.35
CA VAL A 280 -2.30 3.17 -24.29
C VAL A 280 -0.88 2.60 -24.19
N GLU A 281 -0.09 2.83 -25.23
CA GLU A 281 1.34 2.47 -25.26
C GLU A 281 2.14 3.53 -24.50
N LEU A 282 2.91 3.10 -23.50
CA LEU A 282 3.73 4.00 -22.69
C LEU A 282 5.06 4.26 -23.39
N PRO A 283 5.58 5.50 -23.36
CA PRO A 283 6.57 5.96 -24.33
C PRO A 283 8.00 5.46 -24.09
N ASN A 284 8.32 4.97 -22.89
CA ASN A 284 9.66 4.52 -22.55
C ASN A 284 9.72 2.99 -22.62
N GLU A 285 10.44 2.47 -23.62
CA GLU A 285 10.69 1.03 -23.76
C GLU A 285 11.56 0.52 -22.61
N THR A 286 11.24 -0.68 -22.11
CA THR A 286 12.04 -1.35 -21.08
C THR A 286 13.40 -1.81 -21.63
N VAL A 287 14.29 -2.25 -20.75
CA VAL A 287 15.64 -2.70 -21.13
C VAL A 287 15.67 -4.09 -21.76
N GLY A 288 14.63 -4.89 -21.51
CA GLY A 288 14.45 -6.25 -21.97
C GLY A 288 14.84 -7.29 -20.93
N TYR A 289 14.03 -8.34 -20.83
CA TYR A 289 14.32 -9.55 -20.03
C TYR A 289 15.68 -10.18 -20.37
N GLY A 290 16.14 -10.05 -21.63
CA GLY A 290 17.40 -10.58 -22.15
C GLY A 290 18.67 -9.85 -21.72
N ALA A 291 18.59 -8.91 -20.78
CA ALA A 291 19.75 -8.24 -20.19
C ALA A 291 20.83 -9.26 -19.75
N PRO A 292 22.13 -8.95 -19.93
CA PRO A 292 23.20 -9.94 -19.99
C PRO A 292 23.40 -10.73 -18.67
N GLY A 293 23.34 -12.06 -18.78
CA GLY A 293 23.73 -13.01 -17.72
C GLY A 293 23.15 -14.41 -17.94
N GLY A 294 24.00 -15.42 -18.20
CA GLY A 294 23.61 -16.83 -18.18
C GLY A 294 22.69 -17.31 -19.31
N ALA A 295 22.31 -18.60 -19.24
CA ALA A 295 21.27 -19.17 -20.10
C ALA A 295 19.91 -18.94 -19.44
N LEU A 296 19.06 -18.16 -20.11
CA LEU A 296 17.72 -17.80 -19.64
C LEU A 296 16.71 -18.92 -19.89
N ALA A 297 15.83 -19.16 -18.92
CA ALA A 297 15.02 -20.38 -18.86
C ALA A 297 13.62 -20.25 -19.50
N ALA A 298 13.16 -19.04 -19.83
CA ALA A 298 11.90 -18.92 -20.56
C ALA A 298 12.00 -19.59 -21.95
N PRO A 299 10.88 -20.03 -22.56
CA PRO A 299 10.87 -20.62 -23.89
C PRO A 299 11.61 -19.76 -24.92
N ALA A 300 12.24 -20.38 -25.92
CA ALA A 300 12.97 -19.65 -26.97
C ALA A 300 12.07 -18.70 -27.80
N SER A 301 10.75 -18.89 -27.75
CA SER A 301 9.76 -18.01 -28.36
C SER A 301 9.44 -16.76 -27.54
N TYR A 302 9.84 -16.70 -26.27
CA TYR A 302 9.60 -15.55 -25.41
C TYR A 302 10.55 -14.40 -25.79
N PRO A 303 10.06 -13.17 -26.00
CA PRO A 303 10.90 -12.02 -26.37
C PRO A 303 12.02 -11.75 -25.37
N ARG A 304 13.16 -11.25 -25.87
CA ARG A 304 14.34 -10.96 -25.04
C ARG A 304 14.72 -9.47 -25.06
N GLU A 305 14.41 -8.77 -26.14
CA GLU A 305 14.55 -7.32 -26.24
C GLU A 305 13.60 -6.55 -25.30
N GLY A 306 13.81 -5.24 -25.22
CA GLY A 306 12.91 -4.31 -24.54
C GLY A 306 11.49 -4.40 -25.08
N LYS A 307 10.52 -4.09 -24.22
CA LYS A 307 9.11 -4.01 -24.62
C LYS A 307 8.49 -2.68 -24.22
N THR A 308 7.48 -2.32 -25.00
CA THR A 308 6.60 -1.20 -24.68
C THR A 308 5.62 -1.65 -23.59
N VAL A 309 5.60 -0.95 -22.46
CA VAL A 309 4.59 -1.17 -21.41
C VAL A 309 3.25 -0.65 -21.91
N LYS A 310 2.17 -1.35 -21.60
CA LYS A 310 0.82 -1.02 -22.05
C LYS A 310 -0.13 -0.83 -20.88
N ALA A 311 -0.97 0.20 -20.97
CA ALA A 311 -2.13 0.36 -20.11
C ALA A 311 -3.41 0.05 -20.90
N LEU A 312 -4.41 -0.52 -20.23
CA LEU A 312 -5.78 -0.57 -20.73
C LEU A 312 -6.53 0.64 -20.18
N ARG A 313 -7.02 1.50 -21.07
CA ARG A 313 -7.85 2.65 -20.71
C ARG A 313 -9.32 2.33 -20.96
N ILE A 314 -10.17 2.46 -19.94
CA ILE A 314 -11.59 2.13 -19.95
C ILE A 314 -12.41 3.37 -19.54
N GLY A 315 -13.42 3.70 -20.33
CA GLY A 315 -14.37 4.79 -20.04
C GLY A 315 -15.11 5.18 -21.30
N ARG A 316 -16.39 5.56 -21.24
CA ARG A 316 -17.16 5.91 -22.44
C ARG A 316 -16.74 7.28 -23.02
N VAL A 317 -16.28 8.18 -22.16
CA VAL A 317 -15.75 9.49 -22.52
C VAL A 317 -14.30 9.58 -22.07
N ARG A 318 -13.37 9.65 -23.03
CA ARG A 318 -11.91 9.56 -22.84
C ARG A 318 -11.17 10.82 -23.30
N ASP A 319 -11.81 11.98 -23.19
CA ASP A 319 -11.26 13.29 -23.61
C ASP A 319 -10.59 14.09 -22.48
N GLY A 320 -10.46 13.49 -21.29
CA GLY A 320 -9.91 14.13 -20.09
C GLY A 320 -10.92 14.93 -19.28
N SER A 321 -12.20 14.98 -19.66
CA SER A 321 -13.25 15.69 -18.89
C SER A 321 -13.76 14.90 -17.68
N LYS A 322 -13.57 13.57 -17.67
CA LYS A 322 -13.98 12.67 -16.60
C LYS A 322 -12.88 12.50 -15.56
N THR A 323 -13.27 12.27 -14.31
CA THR A 323 -12.32 11.98 -13.22
C THR A 323 -11.53 10.72 -13.58
N GLY A 324 -10.21 10.83 -13.59
CA GLY A 324 -9.32 9.74 -13.92
C GLY A 324 -8.93 8.91 -12.70
N VAL A 325 -8.77 7.60 -12.91
CA VAL A 325 -8.30 6.65 -11.90
C VAL A 325 -7.16 5.82 -12.47
N LEU A 326 -6.02 5.76 -11.79
CA LEU A 326 -4.89 4.92 -12.15
C LEU A 326 -4.79 3.71 -11.23
N LEU A 327 -5.02 2.52 -11.77
CA LEU A 327 -4.84 1.26 -11.05
C LEU A 327 -3.65 0.53 -11.65
N TYR A 328 -2.65 0.19 -10.84
CA TYR A 328 -1.40 -0.38 -11.35
C TYR A 328 -0.83 -1.45 -10.43
N ALA A 329 -0.12 -2.41 -11.02
CA ALA A 329 0.36 -3.60 -10.34
C ALA A 329 1.72 -4.07 -10.87
N GLN A 330 2.37 -4.96 -10.11
CA GLN A 330 3.69 -5.52 -10.40
C GLN A 330 4.76 -4.47 -10.70
N GLU A 331 4.89 -3.46 -9.83
CA GLU A 331 6.15 -2.69 -9.76
C GLU A 331 7.28 -3.60 -9.25
N HIS A 332 6.98 -4.47 -8.28
CA HIS A 332 7.84 -5.58 -7.90
C HIS A 332 7.45 -6.86 -8.64
N ALA A 333 8.43 -7.51 -9.24
CA ALA A 333 8.20 -8.62 -10.17
C ALA A 333 7.68 -9.92 -9.51
N ARG A 334 8.18 -10.27 -8.32
CA ARG A 334 7.79 -11.50 -7.60
C ARG A 334 6.38 -11.53 -7.04
N GLU A 335 5.64 -10.42 -7.09
CA GLU A 335 4.34 -10.25 -6.43
C GLU A 335 3.20 -10.68 -7.39
N TRP A 336 3.09 -11.98 -7.68
CA TRP A 336 2.38 -12.50 -8.85
C TRP A 336 0.85 -12.28 -8.82
N VAL A 337 0.23 -12.28 -7.63
CA VAL A 337 -1.22 -12.08 -7.48
C VAL A 337 -1.67 -10.70 -7.98
N THR A 338 -0.81 -9.70 -7.87
CA THR A 338 -1.18 -8.29 -8.12
C THR A 338 -1.60 -8.03 -9.56
N SER A 339 -0.97 -8.70 -10.54
CA SER A 339 -1.39 -8.61 -11.95
C SER A 339 -2.74 -9.27 -12.19
N LEU A 340 -3.08 -10.34 -11.46
CA LEU A 340 -4.40 -10.97 -11.56
C LEU A 340 -5.50 -10.05 -11.01
N VAL A 341 -5.24 -9.29 -9.94
CA VAL A 341 -6.16 -8.25 -9.44
C VAL A 341 -6.50 -7.26 -10.56
N ALA A 342 -5.48 -6.82 -11.30
CA ALA A 342 -5.65 -5.87 -12.39
C ALA A 342 -6.46 -6.44 -13.56
N LEU A 343 -6.12 -7.65 -14.00
CA LEU A 343 -6.77 -8.32 -15.13
C LEU A 343 -8.20 -8.76 -14.80
N GLU A 344 -8.46 -9.18 -13.56
CA GLU A 344 -9.80 -9.50 -13.10
C GLU A 344 -10.67 -8.24 -13.07
N THR A 345 -10.15 -7.13 -12.53
CA THR A 345 -10.87 -5.84 -12.51
C THR A 345 -11.24 -5.38 -13.92
N ALA A 346 -10.28 -5.38 -14.85
CA ALA A 346 -10.49 -5.00 -16.23
C ALA A 346 -11.59 -5.85 -16.91
N GLN A 347 -11.53 -7.17 -16.71
CA GLN A 347 -12.51 -8.09 -17.28
C GLN A 347 -13.90 -7.91 -16.66
N ARG A 348 -14.00 -7.70 -15.34
CA ARG A 348 -15.27 -7.42 -14.66
C ARG A 348 -15.91 -6.14 -15.18
N LEU A 349 -15.14 -5.06 -15.37
CA LEU A 349 -15.66 -3.79 -15.89
C LEU A 349 -16.31 -3.99 -17.26
N LEU A 350 -15.57 -4.58 -18.19
CA LEU A 350 -16.03 -4.75 -19.57
C LEU A 350 -17.12 -5.83 -19.71
N ALA A 351 -17.04 -6.91 -18.92
CA ALA A 351 -18.02 -7.99 -18.99
C ALA A 351 -19.38 -7.62 -18.39
N ASN A 352 -19.43 -6.63 -17.50
CA ASN A 352 -20.64 -6.20 -16.82
C ASN A 352 -21.18 -4.85 -17.32
N ASP A 353 -20.50 -4.18 -18.26
CA ASP A 353 -21.03 -2.99 -18.96
C ASP A 353 -22.35 -3.33 -19.67
N GLY A 354 -23.38 -2.51 -19.44
CA GLY A 354 -24.73 -2.71 -19.96
C GLY A 354 -25.57 -3.78 -19.24
N THR A 355 -25.00 -4.55 -18.30
CA THR A 355 -25.75 -5.55 -17.50
C THR A 355 -25.82 -5.21 -16.02
N ASP A 356 -24.76 -4.64 -15.46
CA ASP A 356 -24.72 -4.14 -14.09
C ASP A 356 -24.78 -2.60 -14.09
N PRO A 357 -25.84 -1.98 -13.51
CA PRO A 357 -26.00 -0.54 -13.54
C PRO A 357 -24.86 0.24 -12.87
N LEU A 358 -24.25 -0.32 -11.80
CA LEU A 358 -23.13 0.33 -11.10
C LEU A 358 -21.87 0.31 -11.98
N THR A 359 -21.52 -0.84 -12.55
CA THR A 359 -20.39 -0.95 -13.48
C THR A 359 -20.57 -0.04 -14.70
N THR A 360 -21.78 -0.02 -15.28
CA THR A 360 -22.09 0.84 -16.43
C THR A 360 -21.91 2.32 -16.09
N SER A 361 -22.41 2.76 -14.94
CA SER A 361 -22.28 4.17 -14.53
C SER A 361 -20.83 4.54 -14.22
N MET A 362 -20.04 3.63 -13.64
CA MET A 362 -18.59 3.88 -13.44
C MET A 362 -17.87 4.09 -14.77
N ILE A 363 -18.17 3.28 -15.80
CA ILE A 363 -17.61 3.45 -17.15
C ILE A 363 -18.07 4.76 -17.80
N ASP A 364 -19.30 5.22 -17.51
CA ASP A 364 -19.82 6.50 -18.03
C ASP A 364 -19.21 7.73 -17.34
N ASP A 365 -18.86 7.61 -16.06
CA ASP A 365 -18.47 8.73 -15.20
C ASP A 365 -16.94 8.87 -15.01
N LEU A 366 -16.17 7.83 -15.30
CA LEU A 366 -14.73 7.78 -15.04
C LEU A 366 -13.89 7.57 -16.31
N ASP A 367 -12.61 7.91 -16.19
CA ASP A 367 -11.54 7.62 -17.14
C ASP A 367 -10.50 6.71 -16.46
N ILE A 368 -10.64 5.40 -16.63
CA ILE A 368 -9.93 4.39 -15.83
C ILE A 368 -8.71 3.91 -16.61
N PHE A 369 -7.52 3.98 -16.01
CA PHE A 369 -6.26 3.47 -16.55
C PHE A 369 -5.82 2.28 -15.71
N ILE A 370 -5.61 1.14 -16.36
CA ILE A 370 -5.13 -0.08 -15.71
C ILE A 370 -3.78 -0.47 -16.31
N VAL A 371 -2.73 -0.53 -15.49
CA VAL A 371 -1.40 -1.06 -15.86
C VAL A 371 -1.18 -2.38 -15.12
N PRO A 372 -1.46 -3.54 -15.73
CA PRO A 372 -1.38 -4.81 -15.01
C PRO A 372 0.04 -5.20 -14.62
N GLN A 373 1.05 -4.77 -15.40
CA GLN A 373 2.46 -5.05 -15.15
C GLN A 373 3.31 -3.82 -15.47
N VAL A 374 3.76 -3.12 -14.43
CA VAL A 374 4.72 -2.00 -14.58
C VAL A 374 6.13 -2.52 -14.91
N ASN A 375 6.52 -3.67 -14.35
CA ASN A 375 7.85 -4.28 -14.48
C ASN A 375 7.83 -5.58 -15.30
N PRO A 376 7.56 -5.54 -16.61
CA PRO A 376 7.37 -6.75 -17.39
C PRO A 376 8.64 -7.61 -17.50
N ASP A 377 9.82 -6.97 -17.58
CA ASP A 377 11.10 -7.68 -17.69
C ASP A 377 11.46 -8.42 -16.40
N GLY A 378 11.26 -7.76 -15.26
CA GLY A 378 11.42 -8.38 -13.95
C GLY A 378 10.43 -9.53 -13.78
N VAL A 379 9.17 -9.36 -14.16
CA VAL A 379 8.12 -10.40 -14.05
C VAL A 379 8.51 -11.64 -14.85
N ALA A 380 8.96 -11.49 -16.08
CA ALA A 380 9.44 -12.62 -16.88
C ALA A 380 10.60 -13.34 -16.17
N TYR A 381 11.55 -12.59 -15.60
CA TYR A 381 12.66 -13.19 -14.84
C TYR A 381 12.19 -13.86 -13.55
N ALA A 382 11.20 -13.29 -12.87
CA ALA A 382 10.59 -13.90 -11.69
C ALA A 382 9.94 -15.26 -12.01
N LEU A 383 9.15 -15.31 -13.10
CA LEU A 383 8.42 -16.52 -13.49
C LEU A 383 9.32 -17.64 -14.00
N TYR A 384 10.37 -17.29 -14.72
CA TYR A 384 11.17 -18.27 -15.45
C TYR A 384 12.50 -18.59 -14.78
N ASP A 385 13.17 -17.65 -14.12
CA ASP A 385 14.58 -17.80 -13.72
C ASP A 385 14.77 -17.70 -12.21
N ASP A 386 14.17 -16.70 -11.55
CA ASP A 386 14.37 -16.47 -10.12
C ASP A 386 13.13 -15.91 -9.44
N LEU A 387 12.41 -16.77 -8.70
CA LEU A 387 11.13 -16.45 -8.05
C LEU A 387 11.21 -15.22 -7.13
N TYR A 388 12.40 -14.88 -6.63
CA TYR A 388 12.59 -13.77 -5.68
C TYR A 388 12.96 -12.44 -6.33
N GLN A 389 13.09 -12.39 -7.66
CA GLN A 389 13.36 -11.15 -8.39
C GLN A 389 12.31 -10.10 -8.05
N ARG A 390 12.77 -9.02 -7.41
CA ARG A 390 11.95 -7.87 -7.02
C ARG A 390 12.06 -6.74 -8.05
N SER A 391 13.29 -6.34 -8.36
CA SER A 391 13.66 -5.21 -9.22
C SER A 391 13.38 -5.48 -10.71
N ASN A 392 13.57 -4.46 -11.55
CA ASN A 392 13.63 -4.64 -13.01
C ASN A 392 14.90 -5.40 -13.45
N ARG A 393 15.22 -5.41 -14.74
CA ARG A 393 16.38 -6.13 -15.29
C ARG A 393 17.50 -5.24 -15.81
N ASN A 394 17.55 -3.96 -15.41
CA ASN A 394 18.54 -3.02 -15.94
C ASN A 394 19.96 -3.33 -15.43
N PRO A 395 20.91 -3.71 -16.31
CA PRO A 395 22.27 -4.08 -15.91
C PRO A 395 23.19 -2.86 -15.75
N ALA A 396 22.76 -1.67 -16.19
CA ALA A 396 23.66 -0.53 -16.45
C ALA A 396 24.42 -0.05 -15.20
N TYR A 397 23.84 -0.22 -14.02
CA TYR A 397 24.34 0.36 -12.78
C TYR A 397 24.90 -0.67 -11.79
N CYS A 398 24.91 -1.94 -12.18
CA CYS A 398 25.18 -3.08 -11.31
C CYS A 398 26.26 -4.03 -11.85
N PRO A 399 27.48 -3.53 -12.18
CA PRO A 399 28.52 -4.37 -12.77
C PRO A 399 28.96 -5.45 -11.77
N GLY A 400 28.83 -6.72 -12.16
CA GLY A 400 29.26 -7.86 -11.35
C GLY A 400 28.24 -8.37 -10.33
N ALA A 401 27.00 -7.86 -10.36
CA ALA A 401 25.93 -8.30 -9.45
C ALA A 401 25.34 -9.69 -9.77
N GLY A 402 25.84 -10.38 -10.80
CA GLY A 402 25.39 -11.72 -11.16
C GLY A 402 23.92 -11.72 -11.57
N THR A 403 23.10 -12.47 -10.83
CA THR A 403 21.65 -12.58 -11.04
C THR A 403 20.86 -11.44 -10.40
N ASN A 404 21.42 -10.77 -9.38
CA ASN A 404 20.77 -9.71 -8.58
C ASN A 404 20.94 -8.35 -9.27
N LEU A 405 20.35 -8.22 -10.46
CA LEU A 405 20.41 -7.03 -11.30
C LEU A 405 19.13 -6.19 -11.17
N GLY A 406 19.25 -4.92 -11.53
CA GLY A 406 18.13 -3.99 -11.67
C GLY A 406 17.98 -3.01 -10.52
N VAL A 407 16.95 -2.19 -10.67
CA VAL A 407 16.53 -1.13 -9.75
C VAL A 407 15.16 -1.50 -9.19
N ASP A 408 14.96 -1.24 -7.89
CA ASP A 408 13.64 -1.28 -7.27
C ASP A 408 12.83 -0.07 -7.78
N LEU A 409 11.85 -0.35 -8.63
CA LEU A 409 11.03 0.69 -9.27
C LEU A 409 10.27 1.52 -8.23
N ASN A 410 9.82 0.91 -7.14
CA ASN A 410 9.10 1.59 -6.06
C ASN A 410 10.06 2.24 -5.03
N ARG A 411 11.31 2.47 -5.43
CA ARG A 411 12.30 3.32 -4.76
C ARG A 411 12.93 4.36 -5.70
N ASN A 412 12.53 4.36 -6.98
CA ASN A 412 13.15 5.14 -8.04
C ASN A 412 12.46 6.50 -8.30
N PHE A 413 11.43 6.89 -7.54
CA PHE A 413 10.68 8.12 -7.82
C PHE A 413 11.26 9.38 -7.16
N ARG A 414 10.78 10.57 -7.56
CA ARG A 414 11.42 11.86 -7.27
C ARG A 414 11.29 12.26 -5.81
N VAL A 415 10.11 12.07 -5.23
CA VAL A 415 9.76 12.63 -3.93
C VAL A 415 10.22 11.74 -2.78
N GLY A 416 10.85 12.34 -1.77
CA GLY A 416 11.22 11.65 -0.55
C GLY A 416 12.26 10.56 -0.81
N SER A 417 13.19 10.79 -1.73
CA SER A 417 14.12 9.75 -2.20
C SER A 417 15.33 9.58 -1.29
N VAL A 418 16.02 8.44 -1.41
CA VAL A 418 17.29 8.21 -0.69
C VAL A 418 18.38 9.21 -1.08
N HIS A 419 18.30 9.79 -2.28
CA HIS A 419 19.21 10.83 -2.75
C HIS A 419 18.99 12.18 -2.06
N GLU A 420 17.82 12.37 -1.41
CA GLU A 420 17.47 13.54 -0.61
C GLU A 420 17.71 13.33 0.90
N GLY A 421 18.12 12.12 1.31
CA GLY A 421 18.41 11.79 2.72
C GLY A 421 17.29 11.02 3.44
N PHE A 422 16.23 10.64 2.75
CA PHE A 422 15.18 9.76 3.28
C PHE A 422 15.66 8.30 3.38
N VAL A 423 14.95 7.48 4.15
CA VAL A 423 15.39 6.12 4.52
C VAL A 423 14.42 5.05 4.03
N GLY A 424 14.86 3.78 4.06
CA GLY A 424 14.10 2.64 3.53
C GLY A 424 14.22 2.44 2.02
N ALA A 425 15.35 2.90 1.46
CA ALA A 425 15.89 2.48 0.17
C ALA A 425 17.42 2.44 0.27
N SER A 426 18.06 1.81 -0.71
CA SER A 426 19.52 1.78 -0.84
C SER A 426 20.00 2.57 -2.05
N ALA A 427 21.06 3.36 -1.87
CA ALA A 427 21.80 3.95 -2.99
C ALA A 427 22.94 3.03 -3.50
N ARG A 428 23.02 1.79 -3.00
CA ARG A 428 24.10 0.84 -3.31
C ARG A 428 23.56 -0.43 -3.95
N CYS A 429 23.92 -0.64 -5.21
CA CYS A 429 23.75 -1.93 -5.86
C CYS A 429 24.72 -2.98 -5.25
N PRO A 430 24.34 -4.26 -5.12
CA PRO A 430 23.10 -4.91 -5.57
C PRO A 430 22.07 -5.13 -4.45
N SER A 431 21.82 -4.12 -3.60
CA SER A 431 20.71 -4.21 -2.66
C SER A 431 19.38 -4.43 -3.39
N SER A 432 18.52 -5.26 -2.83
CA SER A 432 17.17 -5.52 -3.35
C SER A 432 16.28 -4.29 -3.36
N THR A 433 16.59 -3.26 -2.56
CA THR A 433 15.92 -1.96 -2.54
C THR A 433 16.78 -0.85 -3.14
N TYR A 434 17.67 -1.21 -4.08
CA TYR A 434 18.48 -0.25 -4.81
C TYR A 434 17.60 0.71 -5.62
N ALA A 435 17.65 1.99 -5.26
CA ALA A 435 16.84 3.07 -5.81
C ALA A 435 17.28 3.55 -7.20
N GLY A 436 18.37 3.00 -7.76
CA GLY A 436 18.96 3.50 -8.98
C GLY A 436 19.99 4.61 -8.76
N PRO A 437 20.65 5.09 -9.83
CA PRO A 437 21.67 6.15 -9.73
C PRO A 437 21.09 7.53 -9.44
N GLU A 438 19.85 7.78 -9.85
CA GLU A 438 19.10 9.02 -9.67
C GLU A 438 17.59 8.75 -9.83
N PRO A 439 16.71 9.62 -9.31
CA PRO A 439 15.27 9.47 -9.50
C PRO A 439 14.84 9.47 -10.96
N LEU A 440 13.86 8.63 -11.28
CA LEU A 440 13.34 8.35 -12.63
C LEU A 440 14.47 8.00 -13.59
N SER A 441 15.41 7.17 -13.18
CA SER A 441 16.43 6.61 -14.07
C SER A 441 15.85 5.50 -14.96
N GLU A 442 14.87 4.76 -14.46
CA GLU A 442 14.29 3.59 -15.13
C GLU A 442 13.15 3.97 -16.08
N SER A 443 13.04 3.27 -17.21
CA SER A 443 11.97 3.47 -18.20
C SER A 443 10.59 3.22 -17.61
N GLU A 444 10.48 2.19 -16.77
CA GLU A 444 9.24 1.77 -16.13
C GLU A 444 8.71 2.84 -15.16
N SER A 445 9.57 3.39 -14.29
CA SER A 445 9.18 4.48 -13.38
C SER A 445 8.84 5.77 -14.15
N LYS A 446 9.56 6.08 -15.23
CA LYS A 446 9.21 7.20 -16.13
C LYS A 446 7.83 7.02 -16.76
N ASN A 447 7.44 5.80 -17.11
CA ASN A 447 6.13 5.52 -17.69
C ASN A 447 5.00 5.79 -16.71
N THR A 448 5.14 5.38 -15.44
CA THR A 448 4.15 5.68 -14.39
C THR A 448 3.99 7.18 -14.19
N ALA A 449 5.11 7.91 -14.05
CA ALA A 449 5.10 9.38 -13.93
C ALA A 449 4.49 10.06 -15.16
N TRP A 450 4.89 9.62 -16.36
CA TRP A 450 4.38 10.14 -17.63
C TRP A 450 2.86 10.01 -17.74
N LEU A 451 2.28 8.89 -17.30
CA LEU A 451 0.84 8.67 -17.41
C LEU A 451 0.05 9.74 -16.64
N VAL A 452 0.45 10.05 -15.41
CA VAL A 452 -0.20 11.10 -14.61
C VAL A 452 0.06 12.49 -15.17
N GLU A 453 1.27 12.75 -15.68
CA GLU A 453 1.62 14.02 -16.31
C GLU A 453 0.84 14.28 -17.62
N GLN A 454 0.55 13.24 -18.41
CA GLN A 454 -0.24 13.36 -19.64
C GLN A 454 -1.75 13.39 -19.40
N HIS A 455 -2.20 12.84 -18.27
CA HIS A 455 -3.61 12.73 -17.92
C HIS A 455 -3.87 13.46 -16.59
N PRO A 456 -3.88 14.80 -16.58
CA PRO A 456 -4.05 15.60 -15.35
C PRO A 456 -5.43 15.45 -14.70
N ASN A 457 -6.37 14.79 -15.39
CA ASN A 457 -7.65 14.38 -14.85
C ASN A 457 -7.56 13.17 -13.90
N ILE A 458 -6.44 12.45 -13.87
CA ILE A 458 -6.17 11.42 -12.87
C ILE A 458 -6.14 12.08 -11.48
N LYS A 459 -7.05 11.64 -10.60
CA LYS A 459 -7.17 12.13 -9.21
C LYS A 459 -7.06 11.02 -8.18
N PHE A 460 -7.19 9.77 -8.59
CA PHE A 460 -7.14 8.60 -7.72
C PHE A 460 -6.13 7.61 -8.25
N ALA A 461 -5.35 7.00 -7.37
CA ALA A 461 -4.45 5.93 -7.74
C ALA A 461 -4.41 4.81 -6.69
N MET A 462 -4.18 3.59 -7.16
CA MET A 462 -3.94 2.40 -6.34
C MET A 462 -2.79 1.59 -6.95
N ASN A 463 -1.63 1.53 -6.30
CA ASN A 463 -0.69 0.43 -6.53
C ASN A 463 -1.05 -0.78 -5.69
N THR A 464 -0.85 -1.97 -6.25
CA THR A 464 -1.08 -3.23 -5.55
C THR A 464 0.21 -4.02 -5.49
N HIS A 465 0.59 -4.37 -4.27
CA HIS A 465 1.77 -5.11 -3.88
C HIS A 465 1.39 -6.42 -3.16
N SER A 466 2.38 -7.28 -2.93
CA SER A 466 2.27 -8.40 -2.00
C SER A 466 3.55 -8.57 -1.16
N PHE A 467 3.49 -9.00 0.10
CA PHE A 467 2.33 -9.42 0.87
C PHE A 467 2.37 -8.81 2.27
N GLY A 468 1.24 -8.89 2.97
CA GLY A 468 1.20 -8.51 4.38
C GLY A 468 -0.18 -8.06 4.85
N GLY A 469 -1.17 -7.95 3.96
CA GLY A 469 -2.52 -7.55 4.35
C GLY A 469 -2.58 -6.12 4.91
N TYR A 470 -1.90 -5.19 4.25
CA TYR A 470 -1.90 -3.76 4.57
C TYR A 470 -2.76 -2.98 3.58
N PHE A 471 -3.34 -1.88 4.07
CA PHE A 471 -4.02 -0.91 3.23
C PHE A 471 -3.54 0.48 3.62
N MET A 472 -2.70 1.06 2.78
CA MET A 472 -1.99 2.27 3.15
C MET A 472 -2.23 3.38 2.15
N TRP A 473 -1.77 4.58 2.47
CA TRP A 473 -1.78 5.71 1.56
C TRP A 473 -0.56 6.59 1.79
N SER A 474 -0.25 7.39 0.78
CA SER A 474 0.82 8.38 0.85
C SER A 474 0.44 9.58 1.73
N PRO A 475 1.42 10.24 2.38
CA PRO A 475 2.86 10.03 2.28
C PRO A 475 3.42 8.82 3.05
N GLY A 476 4.59 8.33 2.63
CA GLY A 476 5.30 7.23 3.26
C GLY A 476 6.74 7.47 3.67
N ALA A 477 7.47 8.38 3.02
CA ALA A 477 8.88 8.59 3.33
C ALA A 477 9.14 9.45 4.58
N TYR A 478 10.17 9.08 5.36
CA TYR A 478 10.77 9.88 6.43
C TYR A 478 12.31 9.75 6.44
N ASP A 479 13.00 10.66 7.13
CA ASP A 479 14.47 10.60 7.30
C ASP A 479 14.93 9.75 8.49
N ALA A 480 16.24 9.66 8.73
CA ALA A 480 16.80 8.85 9.83
C ALA A 480 16.44 9.38 11.24
N GLN A 481 15.88 10.59 11.35
CA GLN A 481 15.35 11.16 12.58
C GLN A 481 13.82 11.03 12.65
N ARG A 482 13.23 10.30 11.69
CA ARG A 482 11.80 10.11 11.49
C ARG A 482 11.05 11.44 11.28
N ASN A 483 11.69 12.42 10.63
CA ASN A 483 11.00 13.58 10.09
C ASN A 483 10.29 13.15 8.79
N PRO A 484 8.94 13.09 8.75
CA PRO A 484 8.23 12.64 7.56
C PRO A 484 8.13 13.74 6.50
N LEU A 485 7.79 13.34 5.28
CA LEU A 485 7.22 14.26 4.30
C LEU A 485 6.01 15.03 4.90
N PRO A 486 5.68 16.23 4.37
CA PRO A 486 4.62 17.07 4.92
C PRO A 486 3.28 16.34 5.03
N ARG A 487 2.77 16.14 6.25
CA ARG A 487 1.53 15.38 6.47
C ARG A 487 0.36 16.03 5.72
N PRO A 488 -0.57 15.22 5.15
CA PRO A 488 -1.83 15.73 4.59
C PRO A 488 -2.62 16.54 5.62
N SER A 489 -3.49 17.41 5.13
CA SER A 489 -4.46 18.10 5.99
C SER A 489 -5.34 17.09 6.73
N LEU A 490 -5.90 17.49 7.88
CA LEU A 490 -6.84 16.66 8.63
C LEU A 490 -8.01 16.18 7.74
N ALA A 491 -8.54 17.06 6.89
CA ALA A 491 -9.65 16.74 6.01
C ALA A 491 -9.27 15.69 4.95
N THR A 492 -8.07 15.81 4.39
CA THR A 492 -7.51 14.84 3.44
C THR A 492 -7.30 13.49 4.13
N GLU A 493 -6.75 13.44 5.35
CA GLU A 493 -6.58 12.19 6.07
C GLU A 493 -7.92 11.55 6.46
N GLN A 494 -8.90 12.36 6.88
CA GLN A 494 -10.28 11.90 7.09
C GLN A 494 -10.91 11.36 5.82
N TYR A 495 -10.60 11.94 4.65
CA TYR A 495 -11.07 11.44 3.36
C TYR A 495 -10.45 10.09 3.02
N PHE A 496 -9.15 9.89 3.28
CA PHE A 496 -8.52 8.57 3.17
C PHE A 496 -9.24 7.55 4.04
N PHE A 497 -9.46 7.82 5.33
CA PHE A 497 -10.16 6.91 6.23
C PHE A 497 -11.61 6.64 5.79
N ALA A 498 -12.37 7.68 5.43
CA ALA A 498 -13.76 7.54 5.00
C ALA A 498 -13.87 6.72 3.69
N SER A 499 -12.97 6.95 2.74
CA SER A 499 -12.91 6.18 1.49
C SER A 499 -12.47 4.74 1.72
N SER A 500 -11.57 4.52 2.68
CA SER A 500 -11.09 3.19 3.08
C SER A 500 -12.22 2.30 3.56
N GLU A 501 -13.23 2.83 4.25
CA GLU A 501 -14.41 2.06 4.66
C GLU A 501 -15.13 1.41 3.47
N THR A 502 -15.31 2.14 2.36
CA THR A 502 -15.91 1.58 1.14
C THR A 502 -15.02 0.52 0.51
N ILE A 503 -13.74 0.85 0.34
CA ILE A 503 -12.75 -0.01 -0.33
C ILE A 503 -12.56 -1.33 0.42
N LEU A 504 -12.38 -1.26 1.74
CA LEU A 504 -12.11 -2.41 2.57
C LEU A 504 -13.36 -3.25 2.85
N SER A 505 -14.55 -2.64 2.87
CA SER A 505 -15.78 -3.41 2.95
C SER A 505 -16.00 -4.24 1.67
N ARG A 506 -15.60 -3.73 0.48
CA ARG A 506 -15.57 -4.54 -0.77
C ARG A 506 -14.60 -5.72 -0.71
N VAL A 507 -13.41 -5.52 -0.16
CA VAL A 507 -12.44 -6.61 0.08
C VAL A 507 -13.09 -7.69 0.95
N ARG A 508 -13.73 -7.28 2.05
CA ARG A 508 -14.39 -8.19 3.00
C ARG A 508 -15.52 -9.01 2.39
N GLU A 509 -16.29 -8.46 1.45
CA GLU A 509 -17.45 -9.13 0.82
C GLU A 509 -17.10 -10.50 0.21
N TYR A 510 -15.85 -10.72 -0.20
CA TYR A 510 -15.48 -11.97 -0.88
C TYR A 510 -15.31 -13.15 0.09
N ARG A 511 -14.39 -13.06 1.07
CA ARG A 511 -14.04 -14.17 1.98
C ARG A 511 -14.24 -13.85 3.47
N ASP A 512 -14.88 -12.74 3.82
CA ASP A 512 -14.98 -12.20 5.19
C ASP A 512 -13.61 -11.98 5.85
N THR A 513 -12.60 -11.73 5.02
CA THR A 513 -11.27 -11.24 5.40
C THR A 513 -11.36 -9.76 5.71
N VAL A 514 -10.57 -9.30 6.68
CA VAL A 514 -10.62 -7.92 7.14
C VAL A 514 -9.21 -7.39 7.19
N VAL A 515 -8.94 -6.33 6.43
CA VAL A 515 -7.72 -5.54 6.65
C VAL A 515 -7.80 -4.95 8.05
N TRP A 516 -6.78 -5.21 8.86
CA TRP A 516 -6.79 -4.84 10.26
C TRP A 516 -6.70 -3.32 10.44
N PRO A 517 -7.39 -2.75 11.44
CA PRO A 517 -7.25 -1.35 11.84
C PRO A 517 -5.78 -0.89 11.95
N GLY A 518 -4.96 -1.68 12.65
CA GLY A 518 -3.53 -1.39 12.85
C GLY A 518 -2.65 -1.50 11.59
N ARG A 519 -3.18 -2.07 10.50
CA ARG A 519 -2.53 -2.14 9.17
C ARG A 519 -3.15 -1.18 8.15
N THR A 520 -4.06 -0.31 8.61
CA THR A 520 -4.74 0.70 7.79
C THR A 520 -4.28 2.10 8.17
N GLY A 521 -3.67 2.87 7.27
CA GLY A 521 -3.14 4.21 7.61
C GLY A 521 -2.12 4.77 6.61
N PRO A 522 -1.57 5.98 6.85
CA PRO A 522 -0.39 6.43 6.13
C PRO A 522 0.73 5.39 6.21
N ILE A 523 1.49 5.18 5.12
CA ILE A 523 2.59 4.19 5.09
C ILE A 523 3.57 4.44 6.26
N SER A 524 3.89 5.71 6.54
CA SER A 524 4.78 6.11 7.63
C SER A 524 4.25 5.73 9.02
N ASP A 525 2.94 5.59 9.19
CA ASP A 525 2.28 5.36 10.47
C ASP A 525 2.07 3.87 10.76
N VAL A 526 2.08 2.99 9.74
CA VAL A 526 1.71 1.57 9.90
C VAL A 526 2.80 0.57 9.55
N LEU A 527 3.74 0.97 8.70
CA LEU A 527 4.78 0.10 8.15
C LEU A 527 6.19 0.60 8.52
N TYR A 528 6.89 1.21 7.55
CA TYR A 528 8.22 1.83 7.67
C TYR A 528 8.39 2.85 6.52
N SER A 529 9.45 3.66 6.54
CA SER A 529 9.69 4.65 5.47
C SER A 529 9.95 3.98 4.13
N ALA A 530 9.22 4.38 3.09
CA ALA A 530 9.46 3.91 1.73
C ALA A 530 10.05 5.06 0.90
N ALA A 531 11.36 5.31 1.00
CA ALA A 531 11.97 6.42 0.26
C ALA A 531 11.86 6.25 -1.27
N GLY A 532 11.40 7.29 -1.98
CA GLY A 532 11.28 7.29 -3.44
C GLY A 532 10.19 6.36 -3.98
N ASN A 533 9.12 6.12 -3.22
CA ASN A 533 7.99 5.29 -3.65
C ASN A 533 7.08 6.00 -4.67
N SER A 534 6.38 5.22 -5.48
CA SER A 534 5.51 5.73 -6.55
C SER A 534 4.36 6.58 -5.99
N GLY A 535 3.73 6.14 -4.89
CA GLY A 535 2.61 6.85 -4.27
C GLY A 535 2.96 8.27 -3.82
N ASP A 536 4.13 8.48 -3.21
CA ASP A 536 4.55 9.81 -2.75
C ASP A 536 4.81 10.76 -3.93
N ASP A 537 5.36 10.24 -5.03
CA ASP A 537 5.55 11.01 -6.26
C ASP A 537 4.22 11.38 -6.91
N LEU A 538 3.21 10.50 -6.88
CA LEU A 538 1.87 10.82 -7.36
C LEU A 538 1.13 11.80 -6.43
N PHE A 539 1.33 11.68 -5.11
CA PHE A 539 0.68 12.53 -4.12
C PHE A 539 1.19 13.97 -4.20
N TYR A 540 2.50 14.18 -4.25
CA TYR A 540 3.13 15.51 -4.26
C TYR A 540 3.55 16.01 -5.65
N GLY A 541 3.48 15.16 -6.69
CA GLY A 541 3.84 15.54 -8.05
C GLY A 541 3.00 16.70 -8.59
N GLY A 542 3.55 17.46 -9.56
CA GLY A 542 2.89 18.64 -10.13
C GLY A 542 3.03 19.90 -9.25
N ASP A 543 2.17 20.91 -9.48
CA ASP A 543 2.13 22.18 -8.73
C ASP A 543 1.35 22.04 -7.41
N ALA A 544 1.59 20.98 -6.62
CA ALA A 544 0.85 20.74 -5.38
C ALA A 544 1.10 21.87 -4.36
N GLU A 545 0.08 22.69 -4.09
CA GLU A 545 0.07 23.73 -3.06
C GLU A 545 -0.54 23.17 -1.75
N ASP A 546 -0.06 23.66 -0.60
CA ASP A 546 -0.65 23.46 0.73
C ASP A 546 -0.87 22.00 1.19
N ASN A 547 0.01 21.06 0.81
CA ASN A 547 -0.09 19.62 1.15
C ASN A 547 -1.41 18.97 0.69
N THR A 548 -2.05 19.54 -0.33
CA THR A 548 -3.22 18.93 -1.00
C THR A 548 -2.73 17.90 -2.02
N PRO A 549 -3.34 16.70 -2.07
CA PRO A 549 -2.92 15.67 -3.02
C PRO A 549 -3.11 16.14 -4.46
N HIS A 550 -2.09 15.97 -5.29
CA HIS A 550 -2.27 15.97 -6.74
C HIS A 550 -3.09 14.74 -7.18
N VAL A 551 -2.77 13.59 -6.59
CA VAL A 551 -3.49 12.32 -6.71
C VAL A 551 -3.67 11.72 -5.31
N TYR A 552 -4.89 11.31 -4.98
CA TYR A 552 -5.14 10.48 -3.80
C TYR A 552 -4.58 9.07 -4.07
N ALA A 553 -3.41 8.78 -3.51
CA ALA A 553 -2.67 7.53 -3.75
C ALA A 553 -2.81 6.56 -2.57
N TRP A 554 -3.51 5.45 -2.81
CA TRP A 554 -3.56 4.29 -1.91
C TRP A 554 -2.62 3.20 -2.40
N ASN A 555 -2.33 2.26 -1.50
CA ASN A 555 -1.69 1.00 -1.84
C ASN A 555 -2.32 -0.18 -1.10
N PHE A 556 -2.32 -1.34 -1.76
CA PHE A 556 -2.61 -2.63 -1.15
C PHE A 556 -1.32 -3.42 -0.95
N GLU A 557 -1.20 -4.10 0.19
CA GLU A 557 -0.43 -5.34 0.30
C GLU A 557 -1.43 -6.48 0.41
N VAL A 558 -1.53 -7.31 -0.63
CA VAL A 558 -2.47 -8.44 -0.62
C VAL A 558 -2.01 -9.54 0.37
N GLY A 559 -2.83 -10.58 0.53
CA GLY A 559 -2.52 -11.68 1.45
C GLY A 559 -2.89 -11.40 2.89
N LEU A 560 -4.20 -11.35 3.15
CA LEU A 560 -4.75 -11.10 4.47
C LEU A 560 -4.70 -12.35 5.35
N PRO A 561 -4.19 -12.25 6.60
CA PRO A 561 -4.31 -13.34 7.55
C PRO A 561 -5.78 -13.73 7.76
N ARG A 562 -6.04 -15.03 7.83
CA ARG A 562 -7.38 -15.59 8.01
C ARG A 562 -7.55 -16.14 9.41
N TRP A 563 -8.73 -15.93 10.00
CA TRP A 563 -9.05 -16.52 11.28
C TRP A 563 -9.41 -18.00 11.11
N ASP A 564 -8.65 -18.89 11.74
CA ASP A 564 -9.02 -20.29 11.87
C ASP A 564 -9.79 -20.52 13.18
N ALA A 565 -11.10 -20.68 13.05
CA ALA A 565 -11.99 -20.93 14.17
C ALA A 565 -11.71 -22.26 14.89
N ALA A 566 -11.15 -23.26 14.21
CA ALA A 566 -10.85 -24.56 14.81
C ALA A 566 -9.63 -24.49 15.74
N SER A 567 -8.56 -23.82 15.30
CA SER A 567 -7.34 -23.65 16.12
C SER A 567 -7.36 -22.39 17.00
N GLN A 568 -8.34 -21.51 16.83
CA GLN A 568 -8.46 -20.21 17.51
C GLN A 568 -7.20 -19.35 17.32
N ARG A 569 -6.70 -19.29 16.07
CA ARG A 569 -5.50 -18.56 15.69
C ARG A 569 -5.66 -17.88 14.34
N TRP A 570 -4.88 -16.81 14.16
CA TRP A 570 -4.64 -16.25 12.83
C TRP A 570 -3.70 -17.17 12.06
N VAL A 571 -4.08 -17.46 10.82
CA VAL A 571 -3.27 -18.20 9.84
C VAL A 571 -2.81 -17.18 8.81
N ASP A 572 -1.50 -17.06 8.67
CA ASP A 572 -0.94 -16.22 7.61
C ASP A 572 -1.15 -16.90 6.25
N THR A 573 -1.58 -16.10 5.28
CA THR A 573 -1.82 -16.53 3.91
C THR A 573 -1.00 -15.69 2.92
N GLY A 574 -0.24 -14.71 3.43
CA GLY A 574 0.61 -13.86 2.64
C GLY A 574 1.81 -14.62 2.08
N ALA A 575 1.99 -14.51 0.76
CA ALA A 575 3.18 -14.94 0.06
C ALA A 575 3.35 -14.08 -1.19
N PHE A 576 4.57 -14.01 -1.71
CA PHE A 576 4.83 -13.34 -2.98
C PHE A 576 4.12 -14.06 -4.15
N TRP A 577 4.06 -15.39 -4.11
CA TRP A 577 3.37 -16.27 -5.08
C TRP A 577 2.67 -17.45 -4.36
N PRO A 578 1.55 -17.23 -3.66
CA PRO A 578 0.83 -18.33 -3.00
C PRO A 578 0.37 -19.38 -4.02
N GLU A 579 0.10 -20.60 -3.56
CA GLU A 579 -0.50 -21.63 -4.42
C GLU A 579 -1.81 -21.09 -5.01
N PHE A 580 -1.89 -21.17 -6.34
CA PHE A 580 -2.90 -20.48 -7.11
C PHE A 580 -4.33 -20.89 -6.75
N ALA A 581 -4.62 -22.18 -6.62
CA ALA A 581 -5.97 -22.68 -6.38
C ALA A 581 -6.44 -22.49 -4.92
N ASP A 582 -5.52 -22.59 -3.97
CA ASP A 582 -5.78 -22.55 -2.54
C ASP A 582 -5.90 -21.10 -2.03
N GLU A 583 -5.09 -20.18 -2.56
CA GLU A 583 -5.03 -18.82 -2.04
C GLU A 583 -4.85 -17.73 -3.12
N GLY A 584 -4.04 -17.95 -4.16
CA GLY A 584 -3.73 -16.92 -5.17
C GLY A 584 -4.97 -16.39 -5.91
N PHE A 585 -5.84 -17.29 -6.39
CA PHE A 585 -7.12 -16.92 -7.00
C PHE A 585 -8.03 -16.19 -6.03
N GLY A 586 -8.10 -16.67 -4.78
CA GLY A 586 -8.94 -16.06 -3.74
C GLY A 586 -8.52 -14.63 -3.42
N GLN A 587 -7.21 -14.37 -3.29
CA GLN A 587 -6.67 -13.03 -3.11
C GLN A 587 -6.94 -12.15 -4.33
N ALA A 588 -6.76 -12.66 -5.56
CA ALA A 588 -7.05 -11.89 -6.76
C ALA A 588 -8.51 -11.39 -6.80
N MET A 589 -9.48 -12.25 -6.45
CA MET A 589 -10.89 -11.88 -6.44
C MET A 589 -11.24 -10.87 -5.35
N GLU A 590 -10.69 -11.07 -4.15
CA GLU A 590 -10.86 -10.22 -2.97
C GLU A 590 -10.37 -8.79 -3.23
N PHE A 591 -9.17 -8.65 -3.77
CA PHE A 591 -8.60 -7.33 -4.03
C PHE A 591 -9.10 -6.70 -5.34
N ALA A 592 -9.62 -7.50 -6.29
CA ALA A 592 -10.40 -6.96 -7.41
C ALA A 592 -11.72 -6.31 -6.93
N ASN A 593 -12.34 -6.81 -5.85
CA ASN A 593 -13.42 -6.08 -5.19
C ASN A 593 -12.91 -4.75 -4.60
N GLY A 594 -11.73 -4.76 -3.97
CA GLY A 594 -11.09 -3.54 -3.47
C GLY A 594 -10.85 -2.50 -4.57
N TRP A 595 -10.41 -2.92 -5.76
CA TRP A 595 -10.26 -2.06 -6.93
C TRP A 595 -11.61 -1.50 -7.41
N TYR A 596 -12.68 -2.29 -7.37
CA TYR A 596 -14.05 -1.77 -7.56
C TYR A 596 -14.41 -0.71 -6.51
N GLY A 597 -14.03 -0.92 -5.26
CA GLY A 597 -14.29 0.03 -4.18
C GLY A 597 -13.64 1.41 -4.40
N ILE A 598 -12.41 1.47 -4.93
CA ILE A 598 -11.79 2.76 -5.25
C ILE A 598 -12.46 3.43 -6.46
N LEU A 599 -12.97 2.65 -7.43
CA LEU A 599 -13.77 3.20 -8.52
C LEU A 599 -15.09 3.81 -8.02
N GLU A 600 -15.76 3.17 -7.06
CA GLU A 600 -16.94 3.74 -6.40
C GLU A 600 -16.61 5.05 -5.65
N VAL A 601 -15.47 5.10 -4.95
CA VAL A 601 -14.97 6.32 -4.29
C VAL A 601 -14.72 7.44 -5.32
N ALA A 602 -14.02 7.12 -6.41
CA ALA A 602 -13.72 8.08 -7.47
C ALA A 602 -14.99 8.57 -8.18
N GLN A 603 -15.98 7.70 -8.40
CA GLN A 603 -17.27 8.09 -8.96
C GLN A 603 -18.06 8.98 -8.00
N ALA A 604 -18.08 8.65 -6.71
CA ALA A 604 -18.72 9.49 -5.70
C ALA A 604 -18.10 10.90 -5.69
N TYR A 605 -16.76 11.00 -5.75
CA TYR A 605 -16.06 12.27 -5.91
C TYR A 605 -16.37 12.99 -7.24
N ALA A 606 -16.46 12.25 -8.35
CA ALA A 606 -16.76 12.81 -9.67
C ALA A 606 -18.14 13.49 -9.67
N ASN A 607 -19.11 12.85 -9.04
CA ASN A 607 -20.52 13.23 -9.02
C ASN A 607 -20.91 14.11 -7.83
N ASP A 608 -19.97 14.43 -6.94
CA ASP A 608 -20.26 15.25 -5.77
C ASP A 608 -20.47 16.72 -6.14
N THR A 609 -21.65 17.23 -5.78
CA THR A 609 -22.06 18.63 -5.93
C THR A 609 -22.72 19.14 -4.65
N THR A 610 -22.53 18.46 -3.52
CA THR A 610 -23.23 18.75 -2.27
C THR A 610 -22.33 19.57 -1.37
N ASP A 611 -22.79 20.75 -0.93
CA ASP A 611 -22.04 21.53 0.04
C ASP A 611 -21.86 20.75 1.36
N PRO A 612 -20.65 20.74 1.95
CA PRO A 612 -20.47 20.19 3.28
C PRO A 612 -21.22 21.05 4.31
N THR A 613 -21.59 20.44 5.42
CA THR A 613 -22.14 21.14 6.59
C THR A 613 -21.25 20.93 7.80
N SER A 614 -21.15 21.94 8.66
CA SER A 614 -20.32 21.88 9.84
C SER A 614 -21.01 22.42 11.10
N LYS A 615 -20.63 21.88 12.25
CA LYS A 615 -21.15 22.30 13.56
C LYS A 615 -20.07 22.21 14.62
N ALA A 616 -19.83 23.31 15.32
CA ALA A 616 -18.94 23.33 16.48
C ALA A 616 -19.60 22.67 17.71
N ASN A 617 -18.81 22.05 18.58
CA ASN A 617 -19.26 21.47 19.86
C ASN A 617 -19.64 22.51 20.94
N VAL A 618 -19.79 23.77 20.56
CA VAL A 618 -20.13 24.92 21.42
C VAL A 618 -21.44 25.56 20.96
N ASP A 619 -22.16 26.19 21.90
CA ASP A 619 -23.43 26.90 21.64
C ASP A 619 -23.25 28.38 21.96
N GLY A 620 -23.63 29.28 21.04
CA GLY A 620 -23.55 30.73 21.18
C GLY A 620 -24.41 31.36 22.27
N ARG A 621 -25.21 30.55 22.99
CA ARG A 621 -25.91 30.96 24.21
C ARG A 621 -25.20 30.49 25.49
N GLY A 622 -24.18 29.66 25.38
CA GLY A 622 -23.41 29.10 26.49
C GLY A 622 -22.59 30.16 27.23
N SER A 623 -22.55 30.07 28.56
CA SER A 623 -21.51 30.69 29.38
C SER A 623 -20.69 29.56 30.00
N TYR A 624 -19.39 29.57 29.77
CA TYR A 624 -18.47 28.54 30.21
C TYR A 624 -17.69 29.03 31.43
N SER A 625 -17.45 28.17 32.42
CA SER A 625 -16.78 28.53 33.69
C SER A 625 -15.25 28.41 33.63
N GLY A 626 -14.69 28.22 32.43
CA GLY A 626 -13.27 28.00 32.22
C GLY A 626 -12.95 27.90 30.72
N PRO A 627 -11.68 27.65 30.36
CA PRO A 627 -11.27 27.46 28.98
C PRO A 627 -12.12 26.42 28.24
N VAL A 628 -12.35 26.65 26.95
CA VAL A 628 -13.19 25.80 26.10
C VAL A 628 -12.39 25.27 24.93
N ASP A 629 -12.41 23.96 24.75
CA ASP A 629 -11.78 23.28 23.61
C ASP A 629 -12.82 23.08 22.51
N VAL A 630 -12.64 23.79 21.40
CA VAL A 630 -13.58 23.78 20.27
C VAL A 630 -13.18 22.74 19.23
N LEU A 631 -14.15 21.90 18.87
CA LEU A 631 -14.09 20.88 17.82
C LEU A 631 -15.28 21.02 16.88
N TRP A 632 -15.15 20.51 15.66
CA TRP A 632 -16.21 20.50 14.66
C TRP A 632 -16.62 19.08 14.29
N GLU A 633 -17.92 18.91 14.11
CA GLU A 633 -18.49 17.80 13.37
C GLU A 633 -18.83 18.28 11.95
N THR A 634 -18.49 17.49 10.94
CA THR A 634 -18.83 17.78 9.54
C THR A 634 -19.72 16.67 8.95
N SER A 635 -20.49 16.98 7.89
CA SER A 635 -21.27 15.97 7.17
C SER A 635 -20.37 14.93 6.49
N GLU A 636 -19.20 15.37 6.04
CA GLU A 636 -18.18 14.62 5.31
C GLU A 636 -16.78 15.20 5.59
N PRO A 637 -15.69 14.54 5.18
CA PRO A 637 -14.33 15.05 5.33
C PRO A 637 -14.16 16.44 4.68
N ALA A 638 -13.97 17.46 5.52
CA ALA A 638 -13.94 18.85 5.06
C ALA A 638 -12.97 19.69 5.90
N THR A 639 -12.29 20.62 5.22
CA THR A 639 -11.39 21.59 5.83
C THR A 639 -12.19 22.71 6.45
N ILE A 640 -11.96 22.99 7.73
CA ILE A 640 -12.57 24.11 8.45
C ILE A 640 -11.60 25.29 8.49
N TYR A 641 -11.96 26.39 7.82
CA TYR A 641 -11.26 27.69 7.89
C TYR A 641 -11.94 28.55 8.94
N TYR A 642 -11.19 29.09 9.90
CA TYR A 642 -11.79 29.80 11.05
C TYR A 642 -11.07 31.08 11.46
N THR A 643 -11.80 31.96 12.14
CA THR A 643 -11.30 33.15 12.84
C THR A 643 -11.89 33.23 14.24
N THR A 644 -11.17 33.82 15.20
CA THR A 644 -11.58 33.90 16.61
C THR A 644 -11.87 35.34 17.09
N ASP A 645 -11.61 36.33 16.25
CA ASP A 645 -11.80 37.76 16.52
C ASP A 645 -13.10 38.32 15.90
N GLY A 646 -13.84 37.50 15.16
CA GLY A 646 -15.06 37.87 14.45
C GLY A 646 -14.83 38.51 13.08
N SER A 647 -13.59 38.56 12.59
CA SER A 647 -13.31 38.82 11.18
C SER A 647 -13.88 37.71 10.30
N ARG A 648 -14.10 38.00 9.02
CA ARG A 648 -14.62 37.00 8.09
C ARG A 648 -13.48 36.05 7.71
N PRO A 649 -13.66 34.72 7.81
CA PRO A 649 -12.66 33.76 7.36
C PRO A 649 -12.47 33.83 5.84
N THR A 650 -11.24 33.65 5.40
CA THR A 650 -10.77 33.63 3.99
C THR A 650 -10.01 32.34 3.73
N TRP A 651 -9.55 32.13 2.48
CA TRP A 651 -8.65 31.02 2.16
C TRP A 651 -7.33 31.06 2.95
N ASP A 652 -6.86 32.25 3.33
CA ASP A 652 -5.66 32.43 4.18
C ASP A 652 -5.92 32.25 5.67
N SER A 653 -7.16 31.94 6.08
CA SER A 653 -7.48 31.77 7.49
C SER A 653 -6.91 30.46 8.03
N PRO A 654 -6.55 30.42 9.33
CA PRO A 654 -6.12 29.19 9.97
C PRO A 654 -7.12 28.06 9.77
N THR A 655 -6.60 26.85 9.55
CA THR A 655 -7.39 25.62 9.45
C THR A 655 -7.26 24.78 10.71
N VAL A 656 -8.26 23.93 10.98
CA VAL A 656 -8.18 22.95 12.07
C VAL A 656 -7.05 21.96 11.77
N GLN A 657 -6.08 21.89 12.68
CA GLN A 657 -4.91 21.03 12.56
C GLN A 657 -5.20 19.63 13.10
N GLN A 658 -4.33 18.68 12.76
CA GLN A 658 -4.37 17.32 13.28
C GLN A 658 -3.47 17.16 14.51
N ASP A 659 -3.86 16.29 15.45
CA ASP A 659 -3.10 15.96 16.66
C ASP A 659 -2.04 14.86 16.47
N GLY A 660 -1.15 15.07 15.50
CA GLY A 660 -0.02 14.17 15.22
C GLY A 660 -0.43 12.78 14.69
N ILE A 661 0.44 11.79 14.94
CA ILE A 661 0.31 10.41 14.43
C ILE A 661 -0.95 9.74 14.99
N ARG A 662 -1.78 9.21 14.09
CA ARG A 662 -3.11 8.64 14.40
C ARG A 662 -4.04 9.60 15.17
N GLY A 663 -3.69 10.89 15.21
CA GLY A 663 -4.42 11.90 15.95
C GLY A 663 -5.69 12.33 15.23
N GLY A 664 -6.68 12.76 16.01
CA GLY A 664 -7.87 13.41 15.50
C GLY A 664 -7.67 14.91 15.27
N ALA A 665 -8.77 15.64 15.22
CA ALA A 665 -8.72 17.10 15.19
C ALA A 665 -8.08 17.65 16.47
N LEU A 666 -7.08 18.52 16.33
CA LEU A 666 -6.50 19.27 17.44
C LEU A 666 -7.50 20.36 17.86
N PRO A 667 -8.03 20.33 19.08
CA PRO A 667 -9.00 21.31 19.51
C PRO A 667 -8.40 22.70 19.60
N ILE A 668 -9.21 23.72 19.30
CA ILE A 668 -8.80 25.10 19.51
C ILE A 668 -9.20 25.51 20.92
N ARG A 669 -8.19 25.78 21.75
CA ARG A 669 -8.40 26.20 23.13
C ARG A 669 -8.68 27.69 23.24
N LEU A 670 -9.90 28.03 23.63
CA LEU A 670 -10.34 29.39 23.87
C LEU A 670 -10.22 29.73 25.36
N THR A 671 -9.55 30.85 25.67
CA THR A 671 -9.31 31.31 27.05
C THR A 671 -9.84 32.71 27.33
N LYS A 672 -10.26 33.45 26.29
CA LYS A 672 -10.72 34.84 26.40
C LYS A 672 -12.16 34.91 26.91
N ASP A 673 -12.44 35.91 27.75
CA ASP A 673 -13.77 36.20 28.30
C ASP A 673 -14.88 36.26 27.23
N ARG A 674 -14.53 36.73 26.02
CA ARG A 674 -15.42 36.76 24.87
C ARG A 674 -14.66 36.48 23.58
N THR A 675 -15.08 35.45 22.87
CA THR A 675 -14.58 35.07 21.53
C THR A 675 -15.74 35.14 20.53
N VAL A 676 -15.48 35.67 19.34
CA VAL A 676 -16.43 35.58 18.21
C VAL A 676 -15.82 34.64 17.20
N LEU A 677 -16.29 33.41 17.21
CA LEU A 677 -15.83 32.36 16.31
C LEU A 677 -16.61 32.45 15.01
N GLN A 678 -15.92 32.54 13.87
CA GLN A 678 -16.53 32.40 12.54
C GLN A 678 -15.77 31.35 11.74
N TRP A 679 -16.48 30.57 10.91
CA TRP A 679 -15.86 29.54 10.10
C TRP A 679 -16.68 29.18 8.86
N PHE A 680 -16.07 28.45 7.93
CA PHE A 680 -16.74 27.75 6.84
C PHE A 680 -16.02 26.43 6.56
N ALA A 681 -16.74 25.45 6.02
CA ALA A 681 -16.21 24.16 5.61
C ALA A 681 -16.05 24.06 4.09
N VAL A 682 -15.02 23.34 3.63
CA VAL A 682 -14.79 23.00 2.22
C VAL A 682 -14.44 21.52 2.11
N ASP A 683 -15.17 20.78 1.29
CA ASP A 683 -14.91 19.36 1.07
C ASP A 683 -13.71 19.13 0.14
N GLN A 684 -13.41 17.86 -0.16
CA GLN A 684 -12.32 17.49 -1.05
C GLN A 684 -12.58 17.84 -2.53
N LYS A 685 -13.84 17.99 -2.93
CA LYS A 685 -14.21 18.40 -4.29
C LYS A 685 -14.06 19.91 -4.48
N GLY A 686 -14.09 20.67 -3.40
CA GLY A 686 -14.06 22.12 -3.37
C GLY A 686 -15.44 22.76 -3.21
N ASN A 687 -16.49 22.00 -2.86
CA ASN A 687 -17.78 22.62 -2.55
C ASN A 687 -17.67 23.36 -1.21
N VAL A 688 -18.28 24.55 -1.14
CA VAL A 688 -18.12 25.46 0.00
C VAL A 688 -19.42 25.57 0.76
N GLU A 689 -19.36 25.31 2.07
CA GLU A 689 -20.52 25.32 2.96
C GLU A 689 -21.38 26.58 2.80
N GLY A 690 -22.68 26.37 2.58
CA GLY A 690 -23.67 27.45 2.57
C GLY A 690 -23.46 28.47 1.46
N ASN A 691 -22.80 28.09 0.36
CA ASN A 691 -22.41 28.99 -0.74
C ASN A 691 -21.64 30.23 -0.26
N TYR A 692 -20.84 30.08 0.80
CA TYR A 692 -19.96 31.12 1.28
C TYR A 692 -18.90 31.44 0.23
N ASP A 693 -18.67 32.74 -0.05
CA ASP A 693 -17.66 33.19 -1.01
C ASP A 693 -16.60 34.01 -0.24
N PRO A 694 -15.47 33.38 0.15
CA PRO A 694 -14.38 34.06 0.87
C PRO A 694 -13.73 35.18 0.05
N ASP A 695 -13.68 35.06 -1.29
CA ASP A 695 -13.01 36.02 -2.16
C ASP A 695 -13.82 37.28 -2.40
N ARG A 696 -15.14 37.12 -2.61
CA ARG A 696 -16.05 38.23 -2.94
C ARG A 696 -16.87 38.71 -1.76
N GLY A 697 -16.71 38.09 -0.58
CA GLY A 697 -17.41 38.45 0.65
C GLY A 697 -18.93 38.23 0.58
N ARG A 698 -19.40 37.26 -0.23
CA ARG A 698 -20.82 36.88 -0.31
C ARG A 698 -21.13 35.75 0.67
N GLY A 699 -22.40 35.61 1.02
CA GLY A 699 -22.84 34.65 2.05
C GLY A 699 -22.43 35.04 3.47
N ALA A 700 -22.93 34.28 4.45
CA ALA A 700 -22.56 34.42 5.85
C ALA A 700 -21.79 33.17 6.28
N PRO A 701 -20.61 33.31 6.92
CA PRO A 701 -19.94 32.16 7.52
C PRO A 701 -20.79 31.66 8.71
N GLN A 702 -20.53 30.43 9.12
CA GLN A 702 -21.01 29.94 10.41
C GLN A 702 -20.42 30.82 11.52
N ARG A 703 -21.16 31.00 12.62
CA ARG A 703 -20.80 31.97 13.64
C ARG A 703 -21.31 31.61 15.02
N GLU A 704 -20.41 31.65 16.01
CA GLU A 704 -20.75 31.50 17.42
C GLU A 704 -20.11 32.59 18.30
N VAL A 705 -20.78 32.91 19.41
CA VAL A 705 -20.26 33.86 20.41
C VAL A 705 -20.06 33.13 21.73
N ILE A 706 -18.80 32.94 22.11
CA ILE A 706 -18.43 32.13 23.26
C ILE A 706 -18.02 33.08 24.38
N LYS A 707 -18.61 32.89 25.57
CA LYS A 707 -18.31 33.69 26.77
C LYS A 707 -17.75 32.80 27.86
N ILE A 708 -16.55 33.13 28.32
CA ILE A 708 -15.87 32.46 29.44
C ILE A 708 -15.99 33.38 30.65
N ARG A 709 -16.40 32.85 31.81
CA ARG A 709 -16.65 33.61 33.04
C ARG A 709 -15.75 33.19 34.18
#